data_AF-A0A6A6X7T6-F1
#
_entry.id   AF-A0A6A6X7T6-F1
#
_cell.length_a   1.000
_cell.length_b   1.000
_cell.length_c   1.000
_cell.angle_alpha   90.00
_cell.angle_beta   90.00
_cell.angle_gamma   90.00
#
_symmetry.space_group_name_H-M   'P 1'
#
loop_
_entity.id
_entity.type
_entity.pdbx_description
1 polymer ?
#
loop_
_entity_poly.entity_id
_entity_poly.type
_entity_poly.pdbx_seq_one_letter_code
_entity_poly.pdbx_strand_id
1 'polypeptide(L)'
;MVLELHVWGPAFGLPSIDAECIATIAYFNRIVPRTKWVLVADHDTSISPRDGFPVLLDGVTRATGFASIISHLRTQYSRAYDLDDDLSDQQQTNRIAFLAFLESTANPLLDLSLYISSENYNTTTSSAYTAILPWYTNYIIPPKRRDLARARTAHLGLSSLDVTAAGDERTGPGSGTASSEFEAAKRAAGIQSGDRIAQPKVLSMGRGKGIGGLLGSPIYAARFKLDALSNEVLGPLSDLLGKKDYLFKGDKPSSLDCLAFGYLALMLYPSLPQAWLAEAIQTRYPRLLKYIRRLREELLGRQEVNPADVWNITSDDVEIKATGLPWQPRPSPSLSTAMIATRELLSNLPLLSKILHRDAVIQKTDTRKISRKVSSSLPSPLLLNGLIAISSATTVALSRAPTASQIQNPPPPSSSTKAGRFFGRSNIGHTFRAKAAGAYGPDLAKKLSQLVKMEKNVMRSMELVSRERMEVAQQLSIWGEACDDDVSDVTDKLGVLIYEIGELEDQYVDRYDQYRVTIKSIRNIEASVQPSRDRKQKITDQIAQLKYKEPNSPKIVVLEQELVRAEAESLVAEAQLSNITREKLKAAFTYQFDAMREHCEKLAIIAGYGKHLLELVDDTPVTPGETRNAYDGYEASKAIIQDCEDALTNWVQQNASVTSKLSTRARTLSQRRRNQVRHQGEGVDLSHQDQPLDNRESGLWIPASEHQGNGYEEDVEDEDAPSTIGTETRGREEERPVAA
;
A
#
# COMPACT_ATOMS: atom_id res chain seq x y z
N MET A 1 5.77 42.51 33.70
CA MET A 1 5.20 41.26 33.17
C MET A 1 6.32 40.54 32.46
N VAL A 2 6.33 39.21 32.53
CA VAL A 2 7.36 38.36 31.91
C VAL A 2 6.68 37.62 30.77
N LEU A 3 7.34 37.56 29.61
CA LEU A 3 6.86 36.84 28.43
C LEU A 3 7.18 35.36 28.56
N GLU A 4 6.16 34.50 28.57
CA GLU A 4 6.33 33.05 28.66
C GLU A 4 6.25 32.43 27.25
N LEU A 5 7.36 31.83 26.80
CA LEU A 5 7.46 31.20 25.48
C LEU A 5 7.44 29.67 25.63
N HIS A 6 6.35 29.04 25.18
CA HIS A 6 6.20 27.58 25.16
C HIS A 6 6.69 27.02 23.82
N VAL A 7 7.58 26.04 23.91
CA VAL A 7 8.24 25.37 22.77
C VAL A 7 8.31 23.86 23.00
N TRP A 8 8.53 23.10 21.93
CA TRP A 8 8.98 21.72 22.07
C TRP A 8 10.37 21.67 22.72
N GLY A 9 10.63 20.62 23.52
CA GLY A 9 11.91 20.44 24.20
C GLY A 9 13.14 20.31 23.27
N PRO A 10 14.35 20.48 23.82
CA PRO A 10 15.60 20.51 23.07
C PRO A 10 16.00 19.15 22.47
N ALA A 11 16.56 19.18 21.27
CA ALA A 11 16.99 17.99 20.53
C ALA A 11 18.19 18.34 19.63
N PHE A 12 19.03 17.36 19.31
CA PHE A 12 20.13 17.51 18.33
C PHE A 12 21.14 18.63 18.66
N GLY A 13 21.31 18.95 19.95
CA GLY A 13 22.12 20.09 20.42
C GLY A 13 21.49 21.47 20.21
N LEU A 14 20.26 21.51 19.67
CA LEU A 14 19.45 22.71 19.43
C LEU A 14 18.39 22.88 20.54
N PRO A 15 17.91 24.10 20.80
CA PRO A 15 16.99 24.38 21.90
C PRO A 15 15.56 23.85 21.67
N SER A 16 15.24 23.34 20.48
CA SER A 16 13.96 22.70 20.16
C SER A 16 14.10 21.71 19.00
N ILE A 17 13.19 20.74 18.89
CA ILE A 17 13.09 19.79 17.76
C ILE A 17 12.37 20.37 16.51
N ASP A 18 11.81 21.58 16.62
CA ASP A 18 10.90 22.17 15.62
C ASP A 18 11.43 23.53 15.10
N ALA A 19 11.31 23.76 13.79
CA ALA A 19 11.97 24.86 13.09
C ALA A 19 11.48 26.25 13.55
N GLU A 20 10.16 26.44 13.66
CA GLU A 20 9.57 27.70 14.12
C GLU A 20 9.90 27.96 15.59
N CYS A 21 10.00 26.91 16.41
CA CYS A 21 10.41 27.02 17.80
C CYS A 21 11.87 27.52 17.92
N ILE A 22 12.81 26.92 17.18
CA ILE A 22 14.21 27.40 17.13
C ILE A 22 14.28 28.85 16.67
N ALA A 23 13.56 29.19 15.60
CA ALA A 23 13.51 30.54 15.04
C ALA A 23 13.00 31.58 16.05
N THR A 24 11.95 31.23 16.81
CA THR A 24 11.38 32.11 17.85
C THR A 24 12.36 32.30 19.01
N ILE A 25 13.02 31.24 19.48
CA ILE A 25 14.04 31.33 20.55
C ILE A 25 15.22 32.19 20.11
N ALA A 26 15.69 32.03 18.87
CA ALA A 26 16.75 32.85 18.28
C ALA A 26 16.36 34.34 18.19
N TYR A 27 15.14 34.63 17.76
CA TYR A 27 14.57 35.99 17.75
C TYR A 27 14.56 36.60 19.16
N PHE A 28 14.01 35.89 20.15
CA PHE A 28 13.90 36.35 21.53
C PHE A 28 15.25 36.59 22.19
N ASN A 29 16.20 35.67 22.07
CA ASN A 29 17.55 35.82 22.66
C ASN A 29 18.33 37.00 22.05
N ARG A 30 18.02 37.40 20.81
CA ARG A 30 18.70 38.52 20.14
C ARG A 30 18.16 39.90 20.51
N ILE A 31 16.85 40.02 20.79
CA ILE A 31 16.18 41.33 20.98
C ILE A 31 15.53 41.54 22.36
N VAL A 32 15.04 40.48 23.02
CA VAL A 32 14.36 40.61 24.31
C VAL A 32 15.38 40.38 25.45
N PRO A 33 15.56 41.34 26.37
CA PRO A 33 16.43 41.16 27.52
C PRO A 33 16.03 39.92 28.34
N ARG A 34 17.00 39.08 28.72
CA ARG A 34 16.77 37.80 29.41
C ARG A 34 15.99 37.88 30.73
N THR A 35 15.87 39.06 31.33
CA THR A 35 15.07 39.30 32.54
C THR A 35 13.58 39.52 32.26
N LYS A 36 13.18 39.66 30.99
CA LYS A 36 11.80 39.97 30.57
C LYS A 36 11.08 38.81 29.89
N TRP A 37 11.76 37.70 29.61
CA TRP A 37 11.18 36.52 28.98
C TRP A 37 11.76 35.24 29.56
N VAL A 38 10.97 34.17 29.47
CA VAL A 38 11.26 32.86 30.05
C VAL A 38 10.84 31.76 29.06
N LEU A 39 11.61 30.68 29.02
CA LEU A 39 11.46 29.57 28.08
C LEU A 39 10.94 28.32 28.79
N VAL A 40 9.82 27.79 28.31
CA VAL A 40 9.14 26.61 28.87
C VAL A 40 9.14 25.48 27.86
N ALA A 41 9.76 24.35 28.22
CA ALA A 41 9.68 23.11 27.44
C ALA A 41 8.34 22.42 27.69
N ASP A 42 7.45 22.45 26.71
CA ASP A 42 6.09 21.92 26.81
C ASP A 42 5.81 20.84 25.75
N HIS A 43 4.70 20.14 25.95
CA HIS A 43 4.20 19.03 25.17
C HIS A 43 2.67 19.03 25.05
N ASP A 44 1.95 19.81 25.86
CA ASP A 44 0.49 19.92 25.78
C ASP A 44 0.09 20.94 24.72
N THR A 45 -0.28 20.45 23.53
CA THR A 45 -0.69 21.31 22.42
C THR A 45 -2.05 22.00 22.65
N SER A 46 -2.83 21.62 23.67
CA SER A 46 -4.17 22.19 23.93
C SER A 46 -4.14 23.65 24.37
N ILE A 47 -2.97 24.17 24.75
CA ILE A 47 -2.71 25.59 25.03
C ILE A 47 -2.88 26.43 23.74
N SER A 48 -2.60 25.82 22.58
CA SER A 48 -2.58 26.42 21.24
C SER A 48 -3.90 26.20 20.49
N PRO A 49 -4.57 27.26 19.97
CA PRO A 49 -5.72 27.10 19.08
C PRO A 49 -5.40 26.42 17.73
N ARG A 50 -4.12 26.20 17.42
CA ARG A 50 -3.63 25.55 16.18
C ARG A 50 -3.00 24.18 16.44
N ASP A 51 -3.13 23.61 17.63
CA ASP A 51 -2.58 22.29 17.98
C ASP A 51 -1.04 22.19 17.79
N GLY A 52 -0.31 23.30 17.94
CA GLY A 52 1.13 23.38 17.74
C GLY A 52 1.83 24.54 18.43
N PHE A 53 3.13 24.33 18.71
CA PHE A 53 4.10 25.33 19.17
C PHE A 53 4.85 25.93 17.97
N PRO A 54 5.43 27.15 18.06
CA PRO A 54 5.61 27.98 19.26
C PRO A 54 4.33 28.71 19.72
N VAL A 55 4.21 28.92 21.02
CA VAL A 55 3.15 29.74 21.65
C VAL A 55 3.77 30.76 22.60
N LEU A 56 3.41 32.03 22.44
CA LEU A 56 3.71 33.11 23.38
C LEU A 56 2.50 33.39 24.27
N LEU A 57 2.70 33.40 25.57
CA LEU A 57 1.77 33.94 26.56
C LEU A 57 2.29 35.30 27.06
N ASP A 58 1.50 36.35 26.84
CA ASP A 58 1.71 37.68 27.40
C ASP A 58 0.50 38.01 28.29
N GLY A 59 0.59 37.52 29.54
CA GLY A 59 -0.48 37.57 30.54
C GLY A 59 -1.74 36.80 30.10
N VAL A 60 -2.70 37.53 29.54
CA VAL A 60 -3.98 36.97 29.04
C VAL A 60 -3.94 36.72 27.54
N THR A 61 -3.11 37.45 26.79
CA THR A 61 -3.03 37.31 25.32
C THR A 61 -2.15 36.13 24.92
N ARG A 62 -2.62 35.36 23.92
CA ARG A 62 -1.91 34.20 23.37
C ARG A 62 -1.65 34.42 21.88
N ALA A 63 -0.40 34.25 21.45
CA ALA A 63 -0.01 34.29 20.04
C ALA A 63 0.65 32.97 19.63
N THR A 64 0.32 32.44 18.45
CA THR A 64 0.75 31.10 18.01
C THR A 64 1.35 31.11 16.61
N GLY A 65 2.49 30.43 16.44
CA GLY A 65 3.28 30.42 15.20
C GLY A 65 4.17 31.67 15.06
N PHE A 66 5.32 31.50 14.40
CA PHE A 66 6.40 32.49 14.36
C PHE A 66 5.94 33.89 13.90
N ALA A 67 5.27 33.98 12.74
CA ALA A 67 4.81 35.25 12.18
C ALA A 67 3.78 35.99 13.07
N SER A 68 2.87 35.24 13.72
CA SER A 68 1.86 35.80 14.63
C SER A 68 2.52 36.39 15.89
N ILE A 69 3.51 35.68 16.45
CA ILE A 69 4.26 36.10 17.64
C ILE A 69 5.01 37.41 17.37
N ILE A 70 5.70 37.52 16.23
CA ILE A 70 6.39 38.76 15.85
C ILE A 70 5.40 39.92 15.63
N SER A 71 4.25 39.65 14.99
CA SER A 71 3.20 40.66 14.80
C SER A 71 2.62 41.17 16.13
N HIS A 72 2.45 40.26 17.10
CA HIS A 72 2.04 40.61 18.47
C HIS A 72 3.09 41.49 19.17
N LEU A 73 4.37 41.10 19.14
CA LEU A 73 5.47 41.88 19.72
C LEU A 73 5.56 43.29 19.13
N ARG A 74 5.45 43.43 17.81
CA ARG A 74 5.41 44.73 17.11
C ARG A 74 4.28 45.63 17.60
N THR A 75 3.09 45.07 17.73
CA THR A 75 1.87 45.79 18.10
C THR A 75 1.89 46.21 19.57
N GLN A 76 2.26 45.29 20.46
CA GLN A 76 2.19 45.45 21.92
C GLN A 76 3.34 46.30 22.48
N TYR A 77 4.55 46.20 21.90
CA TYR A 77 5.77 46.84 22.44
C TYR A 77 6.29 48.00 21.57
N SER A 78 5.46 48.56 20.69
CA SER A 78 5.73 49.80 19.92
C SER A 78 7.13 49.79 19.27
N ARG A 79 7.41 48.75 18.48
CA ARG A 79 8.68 48.50 17.75
C ARG A 79 9.94 48.27 18.62
N ALA A 80 9.90 48.44 19.94
CA ALA A 80 11.08 48.24 20.80
C ALA A 80 11.64 46.80 20.76
N TYR A 81 10.84 45.82 20.34
CA TYR A 81 11.25 44.43 20.10
C TYR A 81 11.05 43.99 18.64
N ASP A 82 11.31 44.88 17.67
CA ASP A 82 11.35 44.55 16.25
C ASP A 82 12.79 44.47 15.69
N LEU A 83 13.22 43.30 15.20
CA LEU A 83 14.50 43.16 14.48
C LEU A 83 14.48 43.82 13.09
N ASP A 84 13.30 44.11 12.55
CA ASP A 84 13.10 44.53 11.17
C ASP A 84 12.77 46.02 11.01
N ASP A 85 12.86 46.85 12.06
CA ASP A 85 12.52 48.29 12.00
C ASP A 85 13.43 49.07 11.01
N ASP A 86 14.67 48.59 10.85
CA ASP A 86 15.67 49.12 9.90
C ASP A 86 15.40 48.72 8.42
N LEU A 87 14.41 47.87 8.11
CA LEU A 87 14.16 47.36 6.75
C LEU A 87 13.33 48.31 5.87
N SER A 88 13.74 48.49 4.61
CA SER A 88 12.98 49.25 3.62
C SER A 88 11.70 48.53 3.17
N ASP A 89 10.70 49.26 2.66
CA ASP A 89 9.40 48.70 2.21
C ASP A 89 9.55 47.54 1.22
N GLN A 90 10.53 47.63 0.32
CA GLN A 90 10.88 46.55 -0.62
C GLN A 90 11.42 45.31 0.11
N GLN A 91 12.30 45.50 1.10
CA GLN A 91 12.82 44.41 1.93
C GLN A 91 11.73 43.81 2.82
N GLN A 92 10.82 44.62 3.37
CA GLN A 92 9.68 44.15 4.16
C GLN A 92 8.71 43.30 3.34
N THR A 93 8.48 43.67 2.07
CA THR A 93 7.68 42.89 1.11
C THR A 93 8.37 41.58 0.78
N ASN A 94 9.66 41.63 0.41
CA ASN A 94 10.46 40.44 0.12
C ASN A 94 10.56 39.50 1.32
N ARG A 95 10.68 40.03 2.55
CA ARG A 95 10.66 39.26 3.80
C ARG A 95 9.38 38.43 3.90
N ILE A 96 8.20 39.03 3.69
CA ILE A 96 6.92 38.31 3.78
C ILE A 96 6.86 37.19 2.73
N ALA A 97 7.31 37.46 1.50
CA ALA A 97 7.39 36.44 0.45
C ALA A 97 8.36 35.29 0.80
N PHE A 98 9.55 35.60 1.32
CA PHE A 98 10.54 34.58 1.70
C PHE A 98 10.17 33.80 2.97
N LEU A 99 9.45 34.40 3.93
CA LEU A 99 8.88 33.67 5.07
C LEU A 99 7.86 32.63 4.58
N ALA A 100 6.90 33.05 3.74
CA ALA A 100 5.90 32.16 3.16
C ALA A 100 6.51 31.08 2.24
N PHE A 101 7.59 31.41 1.53
CA PHE A 101 8.36 30.44 0.74
C PHE A 101 9.02 29.38 1.63
N LEU A 102 9.68 29.77 2.73
CA LEU A 102 10.27 28.82 3.68
C LEU A 102 9.20 27.93 4.33
N GLU A 103 8.10 28.52 4.80
CA GLU A 103 7.00 27.78 5.42
C GLU A 103 6.31 26.79 4.47
N SER A 104 6.29 27.07 3.15
CA SER A 104 5.67 26.19 2.15
C SER A 104 6.63 25.13 1.57
N THR A 105 7.91 25.44 1.38
CA THR A 105 8.88 24.56 0.69
C THR A 105 9.86 23.85 1.63
N ALA A 106 10.33 24.52 2.69
CA ALA A 106 11.30 23.94 3.62
C ALA A 106 10.65 22.97 4.63
N ASN A 107 9.37 23.18 4.98
CA ASN A 107 8.60 22.27 5.83
C ASN A 107 8.50 20.85 5.23
N PRO A 108 7.99 20.64 3.99
CA PRO A 108 7.99 19.32 3.36
C PRO A 108 9.37 18.66 3.26
N LEU A 109 10.43 19.45 3.07
CA LEU A 109 11.81 18.96 2.97
C LEU A 109 12.32 18.44 4.33
N LEU A 110 12.02 19.15 5.43
CA LEU A 110 12.28 18.65 6.79
C LEU A 110 11.46 17.40 7.10
N ASP A 111 10.16 17.42 6.76
CA ASP A 111 9.24 16.29 6.96
C ASP A 111 9.77 15.02 6.27
N LEU A 112 10.29 15.14 5.04
CA LEU A 112 10.96 14.05 4.30
C LEU A 112 12.19 13.50 5.05
N SER A 113 13.05 14.38 5.56
CA SER A 113 14.31 13.99 6.20
C SER A 113 14.13 13.39 7.60
N LEU A 114 13.22 13.92 8.44
CA LEU A 114 13.11 13.58 9.86
C LEU A 114 11.99 12.57 10.17
N TYR A 115 10.89 12.57 9.40
CA TYR A 115 9.68 11.80 9.74
C TYR A 115 9.34 10.69 8.74
N ILE A 116 9.63 10.90 7.45
CA ILE A 116 9.23 9.95 6.40
C ILE A 116 10.31 8.92 6.11
N SER A 117 11.59 9.33 6.06
CA SER A 117 12.69 8.36 6.08
C SER A 117 12.62 7.55 7.38
N SER A 118 12.23 6.28 7.25
CA SER A 118 11.99 5.41 8.40
C SER A 118 13.26 5.12 9.19
N GLU A 119 14.42 5.10 8.53
CA GLU A 119 15.72 4.88 9.15
C GLU A 119 16.12 6.07 10.04
N ASN A 120 15.89 7.29 9.54
CA ASN A 120 16.09 8.53 10.28
C ASN A 120 15.08 8.66 11.44
N TYR A 121 13.80 8.37 11.19
CA TYR A 121 12.76 8.48 12.20
C TYR A 121 12.95 7.49 13.35
N ASN A 122 13.18 6.20 13.05
CA ASN A 122 13.29 5.16 14.07
C ASN A 122 14.58 5.32 14.91
N THR A 123 15.70 5.69 14.29
CA THR A 123 17.00 5.80 14.97
C THR A 123 17.15 7.12 15.74
N THR A 124 16.81 8.25 15.12
CA THR A 124 17.20 9.58 15.60
C THR A 124 16.01 10.45 16.04
N THR A 125 14.91 10.48 15.27
CA THR A 125 13.78 11.39 15.59
C THR A 125 12.92 10.86 16.74
N SER A 126 12.60 9.56 16.75
CA SER A 126 11.78 8.93 17.80
C SER A 126 12.52 8.85 19.15
N SER A 127 13.84 8.64 19.12
CA SER A 127 14.68 8.67 20.33
C SER A 127 14.80 10.09 20.89
N ALA A 128 14.92 11.12 20.04
CA ALA A 128 14.85 12.51 20.47
C ALA A 128 13.49 12.89 21.09
N TYR A 129 12.37 12.43 20.52
CA TYR A 129 11.05 12.60 21.13
C TYR A 129 10.93 11.92 22.50
N THR A 130 11.48 10.71 22.63
CA THR A 130 11.52 9.97 23.90
C THR A 130 12.30 10.73 24.99
N ALA A 131 13.28 11.55 24.62
CA ALA A 131 14.05 12.38 25.55
C ALA A 131 13.35 13.68 25.98
N ILE A 132 12.28 14.13 25.28
CA ILE A 132 11.57 15.39 25.57
C ILE A 132 10.11 15.21 25.97
N LEU A 133 9.57 13.98 25.89
CA LEU A 133 8.17 13.66 26.19
C LEU A 133 8.05 12.73 27.40
N PRO A 134 7.02 12.91 28.25
CA PRO A 134 6.59 11.87 29.16
C PRO A 134 6.25 10.55 28.44
N TRP A 135 6.46 9.42 29.12
CA TRP A 135 6.33 8.09 28.52
C TRP A 135 4.98 7.82 27.82
N TYR A 136 3.89 8.40 28.33
CA TYR A 136 2.54 8.18 27.79
C TYR A 136 2.27 8.98 26.50
N THR A 137 2.80 10.21 26.36
CA THR A 137 2.62 10.99 25.12
C THR A 137 3.53 10.54 23.99
N ASN A 138 4.59 9.78 24.28
CA ASN A 138 5.49 9.20 23.28
C ASN A 138 4.78 8.23 22.31
N TYR A 139 3.65 7.64 22.72
CA TYR A 139 2.80 6.81 21.86
C TYR A 139 1.77 7.59 21.03
N ILE A 140 1.66 8.91 21.22
CA ILE A 140 0.60 9.76 20.64
C ILE A 140 1.20 10.86 19.77
N ILE A 141 2.10 11.68 20.32
CA ILE A 141 2.63 12.88 19.65
C ILE A 141 3.53 12.53 18.45
N PRO A 142 4.55 11.65 18.57
CA PRO A 142 5.42 11.33 17.45
C PRO A 142 4.67 10.64 16.28
N PRO A 143 3.77 9.65 16.50
CA PRO A 143 2.91 9.11 15.45
C PRO A 143 2.00 10.17 14.80
N LYS A 144 1.28 11.00 15.59
CA LYS A 144 0.42 12.08 15.06
C LYS A 144 1.21 13.04 14.18
N ARG A 145 2.43 13.43 14.58
CA ARG A 145 3.31 14.30 13.77
C ARG A 145 3.81 13.60 12.50
N ARG A 146 4.17 12.31 12.57
CA ARG A 146 4.59 11.53 11.40
C ARG A 146 3.47 11.36 10.37
N ASP A 147 2.22 11.21 10.82
CA ASP A 147 1.06 11.13 9.91
C ASP A 147 0.71 12.50 9.29
N LEU A 148 0.88 13.61 10.03
CA LEU A 148 0.79 14.96 9.46
C LEU A 148 1.89 15.22 8.41
N ALA A 149 3.13 14.80 8.67
CA ALA A 149 4.23 14.87 7.71
C ALA A 149 3.91 14.07 6.43
N ARG A 150 3.46 12.81 6.56
CA ARG A 150 3.00 11.98 5.44
C ARG A 150 1.90 12.65 4.62
N ALA A 151 0.91 13.26 5.29
CA ALA A 151 -0.19 13.95 4.61
C ALA A 151 0.30 15.16 3.79
N ARG A 152 1.25 15.94 4.33
CA ARG A 152 1.85 17.08 3.61
C ARG A 152 2.63 16.63 2.37
N THR A 153 3.45 15.60 2.48
CA THR A 153 4.38 15.18 1.41
C THR A 153 3.80 14.17 0.43
N ALA A 154 2.55 13.71 0.62
CA ALA A 154 1.94 12.65 -0.19
C ALA A 154 1.99 12.96 -1.70
N HIS A 155 1.82 14.23 -2.07
CA HIS A 155 1.86 14.72 -3.45
C HIS A 155 3.24 14.61 -4.13
N LEU A 156 4.33 14.44 -3.37
CA LEU A 156 5.70 14.37 -3.91
C LEU A 156 6.07 12.97 -4.45
N GLY A 157 5.24 11.95 -4.21
CA GLY A 157 5.46 10.59 -4.75
C GLY A 157 6.73 9.90 -4.23
N LEU A 158 7.16 10.22 -3.00
CA LEU A 158 8.39 9.71 -2.36
C LEU A 158 8.12 8.67 -1.26
N SER A 159 7.02 7.92 -1.37
CA SER A 159 6.63 6.87 -0.41
C SER A 159 7.67 5.76 -0.23
N SER A 160 8.56 5.56 -1.22
CA SER A 160 9.66 4.58 -1.16
C SER A 160 10.72 4.86 -0.09
N LEU A 161 10.77 6.07 0.47
CA LEU A 161 11.65 6.43 1.59
C LEU A 161 11.16 5.89 2.93
N ASP A 162 9.87 5.59 3.06
CA ASP A 162 9.30 4.97 4.24
C ASP A 162 9.46 3.45 4.14
N VAL A 163 10.54 2.90 4.70
CA VAL A 163 10.78 1.45 4.77
C VAL A 163 9.86 0.77 5.80
N THR A 164 9.07 1.50 6.59
CA THR A 164 7.92 0.88 7.29
C THR A 164 6.72 0.70 6.35
N ALA A 165 6.51 1.58 5.35
CA ALA A 165 5.56 1.31 4.27
C ALA A 165 6.08 0.20 3.33
N ALA A 166 7.33 0.28 2.85
CA ALA A 166 7.93 -0.77 2.02
C ALA A 166 8.21 -2.08 2.81
N GLY A 167 8.23 -2.00 4.14
CA GLY A 167 8.32 -3.11 5.08
C GLY A 167 6.97 -3.77 5.33
N ASP A 168 5.88 -3.01 5.45
CA ASP A 168 4.52 -3.55 5.43
C ASP A 168 4.17 -4.17 4.06
N GLU A 169 4.84 -3.73 2.98
CA GLU A 169 4.75 -4.36 1.66
C GLU A 169 5.66 -5.60 1.47
N ARG A 170 6.70 -5.79 2.29
CA ARG A 170 7.68 -6.90 2.16
C ARG A 170 7.74 -7.88 3.32
N THR A 171 7.13 -7.57 4.45
CA THR A 171 7.16 -8.44 5.64
C THR A 171 6.14 -9.56 5.48
N GLY A 172 6.68 -10.78 5.38
CA GLY A 172 5.86 -11.99 5.36
C GLY A 172 5.02 -12.13 6.64
N PRO A 173 3.92 -12.89 6.58
CA PRO A 173 2.88 -12.75 7.58
C PRO A 173 3.15 -13.55 8.85
N GLY A 174 3.10 -12.87 9.99
CA GLY A 174 3.31 -13.46 11.32
C GLY A 174 4.39 -12.77 12.16
N SER A 175 5.08 -11.75 11.64
CA SER A 175 6.18 -11.05 12.32
C SER A 175 5.75 -9.97 13.33
N GLY A 176 4.61 -10.16 14.00
CA GLY A 176 4.05 -9.18 14.96
C GLY A 176 3.01 -9.78 15.90
N THR A 177 3.08 -11.09 16.17
CA THR A 177 2.36 -11.68 17.29
C THR A 177 3.30 -11.70 18.49
N ALA A 178 2.80 -11.44 19.70
CA ALA A 178 3.63 -11.48 20.90
C ALA A 178 4.38 -12.83 21.07
N SER A 179 3.84 -13.92 20.51
CA SER A 179 4.52 -15.22 20.42
C SER A 179 5.73 -15.27 19.48
N SER A 180 5.72 -14.58 18.33
CA SER A 180 6.83 -14.59 17.37
C SER A 180 7.95 -13.64 17.79
N GLU A 181 7.62 -12.51 18.42
CA GLU A 181 8.59 -11.64 19.09
C GLU A 181 9.21 -12.34 20.32
N PHE A 182 8.42 -13.02 21.14
CA PHE A 182 8.91 -13.80 22.29
C PHE A 182 9.83 -14.95 21.85
N GLU A 183 9.49 -15.70 20.79
CA GLU A 183 10.40 -16.72 20.24
C GLU A 183 11.65 -16.13 19.59
N ALA A 184 11.55 -14.98 18.91
CA ALA A 184 12.70 -14.30 18.32
C ALA A 184 13.66 -13.80 19.40
N ALA A 185 13.13 -13.20 20.48
CA ALA A 185 13.91 -12.80 21.64
C ALA A 185 14.56 -14.00 22.34
N LYS A 186 13.84 -15.12 22.48
CA LYS A 186 14.35 -16.37 23.09
C LYS A 186 15.48 -16.99 22.24
N ARG A 187 15.38 -16.94 20.91
CA ARG A 187 16.45 -17.33 19.98
C ARG A 187 17.64 -16.36 19.99
N ALA A 188 17.39 -15.05 20.06
CA ALA A 188 18.44 -14.03 20.16
C ALA A 188 19.21 -14.09 21.49
N ALA A 189 18.54 -14.50 22.57
CA ALA A 189 19.15 -14.78 23.88
C ALA A 189 19.85 -16.15 23.97
N GLY A 190 19.92 -16.92 22.87
CA GLY A 190 20.62 -18.21 22.82
C GLY A 190 19.91 -19.38 23.52
N ILE A 191 18.65 -19.22 23.95
CA ILE A 191 17.91 -20.23 24.69
C ILE A 191 17.23 -21.20 23.71
N GLN A 192 17.61 -22.48 23.76
CA GLN A 192 17.02 -23.51 22.91
C GLN A 192 15.60 -23.85 23.37
N SER A 193 14.59 -23.50 22.56
CA SER A 193 13.27 -24.13 22.66
C SER A 193 13.36 -25.54 22.09
N GLY A 194 13.11 -26.56 22.91
CA GLY A 194 13.11 -27.94 22.47
C GLY A 194 11.84 -28.30 21.71
N ASP A 195 11.97 -28.64 20.44
CA ASP A 195 11.47 -29.94 19.98
C ASP A 195 12.33 -30.45 18.81
N ARG A 196 12.73 -31.73 18.86
CA ARG A 196 13.66 -32.34 17.89
C ARG A 196 12.97 -33.45 17.12
N ILE A 197 12.47 -33.15 15.92
CA ILE A 197 12.32 -34.15 14.85
C ILE A 197 13.00 -33.60 13.58
N ALA A 198 13.85 -34.43 12.98
CA ALA A 198 14.90 -33.96 12.07
C ALA A 198 14.46 -33.92 10.60
N GLN A 199 14.90 -32.86 9.90
CA GLN A 199 15.28 -32.93 8.49
C GLN A 199 16.65 -32.26 8.31
N PRO A 200 17.49 -32.72 7.36
CA PRO A 200 18.89 -32.33 7.29
C PRO A 200 19.09 -30.90 6.77
N LYS A 201 20.23 -30.30 7.13
CA LYS A 201 20.69 -29.01 6.59
C LYS A 201 20.92 -29.11 5.07
N VAL A 202 19.94 -28.71 4.27
CA VAL A 202 20.25 -28.18 2.93
C VAL A 202 21.01 -26.87 3.12
N LEU A 203 22.18 -26.79 2.50
CA LEU A 203 23.08 -25.64 2.59
C LEU A 203 22.34 -24.39 2.11
N SER A 204 22.19 -23.40 2.99
CA SER A 204 21.82 -22.03 2.62
C SER A 204 23.02 -21.39 1.91
N MET A 205 23.26 -21.85 0.68
CA MET A 205 24.20 -21.25 -0.24
C MET A 205 23.61 -19.89 -0.63
N GLY A 206 24.34 -18.80 -0.32
CA GLY A 206 23.89 -17.43 -0.55
C GLY A 206 23.60 -17.18 -2.03
N ARG A 207 22.34 -17.35 -2.43
CA ARG A 207 21.92 -17.32 -3.83
C ARG A 207 21.51 -15.90 -4.22
N GLY A 208 22.46 -15.13 -4.74
CA GLY A 208 22.15 -13.88 -5.44
C GLY A 208 22.89 -12.61 -4.99
N LYS A 209 24.20 -12.69 -4.72
CA LYS A 209 25.07 -11.51 -4.92
C LYS A 209 25.24 -11.26 -6.43
N GLY A 210 24.15 -10.86 -7.09
CA GLY A 210 24.14 -10.43 -8.48
C GLY A 210 24.66 -9.00 -8.59
N ILE A 211 25.59 -8.76 -9.51
CA ILE A 211 26.25 -7.44 -9.65
C ILE A 211 25.26 -6.35 -10.16
N GLY A 212 24.07 -6.74 -10.64
CA GLY A 212 22.95 -5.84 -10.94
C GLY A 212 22.04 -5.48 -9.74
N GLY A 213 22.23 -6.11 -8.57
CA GLY A 213 21.40 -5.86 -7.38
C GLY A 213 21.75 -4.59 -6.60
N LEU A 214 22.90 -3.96 -6.88
CA LEU A 214 23.40 -2.79 -6.16
C LEU A 214 23.01 -1.44 -6.80
N LEU A 215 22.46 -1.46 -8.02
CA LEU A 215 22.19 -0.26 -8.84
C LEU A 215 20.70 -0.09 -9.22
N GLY A 216 19.81 -0.89 -8.63
CA GLY A 216 18.37 -0.91 -8.93
C GLY A 216 17.46 -0.72 -7.72
N SER A 217 17.92 -0.01 -6.67
CA SER A 217 17.07 0.26 -5.50
C SER A 217 16.19 1.51 -5.72
N PRO A 218 14.93 1.52 -5.23
CA PRO A 218 14.07 2.71 -5.30
C PRO A 218 14.60 3.89 -4.48
N ILE A 219 15.66 3.67 -3.68
CA ILE A 219 16.35 4.68 -2.87
C ILE A 219 17.19 5.61 -3.76
N TYR A 220 17.87 5.10 -4.79
CA TYR A 220 18.61 5.95 -5.73
C TYR A 220 17.69 6.81 -6.61
N ALA A 221 16.56 6.26 -7.05
CA ALA A 221 15.54 7.02 -7.77
C ALA A 221 14.91 8.13 -6.90
N ALA A 222 14.69 7.85 -5.60
CA ALA A 222 14.28 8.87 -4.65
C ALA A 222 15.38 9.92 -4.40
N ARG A 223 16.67 9.54 -4.35
CA ARG A 223 17.80 10.44 -4.13
C ARG A 223 17.85 11.58 -5.16
N PHE A 224 17.70 11.29 -6.46
CA PHE A 224 17.67 12.34 -7.49
C PHE A 224 16.52 13.35 -7.29
N LYS A 225 15.32 12.87 -6.93
CA LYS A 225 14.16 13.74 -6.61
C LYS A 225 14.40 14.57 -5.34
N LEU A 226 14.96 13.96 -4.30
CA LEU A 226 15.36 14.66 -3.06
C LEU A 226 16.41 15.73 -3.34
N ASP A 227 17.38 15.46 -4.20
CA ASP A 227 18.40 16.43 -4.59
C ASP A 227 17.81 17.61 -5.39
N ALA A 228 16.81 17.37 -6.24
CA ALA A 228 16.06 18.43 -6.92
C ALA A 228 15.28 19.31 -5.93
N LEU A 229 14.47 18.70 -5.04
CA LEU A 229 13.72 19.42 -3.98
C LEU A 229 14.65 20.18 -3.02
N SER A 230 15.83 19.63 -2.72
CA SER A 230 16.86 20.32 -1.92
C SER A 230 17.34 21.59 -2.63
N ASN A 231 17.57 21.53 -3.94
CA ASN A 231 18.05 22.67 -4.71
C ASN A 231 16.97 23.74 -4.88
N GLU A 232 15.69 23.37 -4.92
CA GLU A 232 14.55 24.30 -4.93
C GLU A 232 14.52 25.21 -3.69
N VAL A 233 14.88 24.69 -2.51
CA VAL A 233 14.96 25.47 -1.26
C VAL A 233 16.34 26.15 -1.11
N LEU A 234 17.43 25.40 -1.28
CA LEU A 234 18.79 25.86 -0.97
C LEU A 234 19.35 26.81 -2.04
N GLY A 235 18.93 26.68 -3.31
CA GLY A 235 19.34 27.55 -4.42
C GLY A 235 18.93 29.01 -4.19
N PRO A 236 17.63 29.33 -4.10
CA PRO A 236 17.15 30.68 -3.86
C PRO A 236 17.72 31.33 -2.59
N LEU A 237 17.94 30.55 -1.52
CA LEU A 237 18.57 31.05 -0.30
C LEU A 237 20.06 31.37 -0.50
N SER A 238 20.79 30.52 -1.23
CA SER A 238 22.19 30.76 -1.60
C SER A 238 22.35 31.99 -2.51
N ASP A 239 21.43 32.19 -3.45
CA ASP A 239 21.41 33.34 -4.36
C ASP A 239 21.03 34.63 -3.64
N LEU A 240 20.04 34.58 -2.74
CA LEU A 240 19.66 35.70 -1.88
C LEU A 240 20.81 36.13 -0.97
N LEU A 241 21.53 35.17 -0.37
CA LEU A 241 22.73 35.43 0.43
C LEU A 241 23.88 36.00 -0.43
N GLY A 242 24.19 35.36 -1.55
CA GLY A 242 25.17 35.81 -2.54
C GLY A 242 26.59 35.95 -1.98
N LYS A 243 26.97 37.19 -1.63
CA LYS A 243 28.24 37.57 -0.96
C LYS A 243 28.02 38.35 0.34
N LYS A 244 26.78 38.47 0.82
CA LYS A 244 26.41 39.19 2.04
C LYS A 244 26.63 38.31 3.27
N ASP A 245 26.62 38.93 4.45
CA ASP A 245 26.66 38.20 5.72
C ASP A 245 25.28 37.78 6.24
N TYR A 246 24.22 38.51 5.86
CA TYR A 246 22.82 38.19 6.15
C TYR A 246 22.01 38.19 4.86
N LEU A 247 20.80 37.60 4.85
CA LEU A 247 19.96 37.49 3.65
C LEU A 247 19.56 38.88 3.12
N PHE A 248 19.23 39.80 4.03
CA PHE A 248 19.06 41.23 3.71
C PHE A 248 20.35 42.03 3.93
N LYS A 249 20.44 43.20 3.29
CA LYS A 249 21.57 44.11 3.48
C LYS A 249 21.43 44.82 4.82
N GLY A 250 22.22 44.42 5.81
CA GLY A 250 22.30 45.04 7.13
C GLY A 250 23.50 44.49 7.93
N ASP A 251 23.80 45.13 9.05
CA ASP A 251 24.86 44.73 10.00
C ASP A 251 24.30 43.88 11.18
N LYS A 252 23.06 43.41 11.04
CA LYS A 252 22.28 42.68 12.05
C LYS A 252 21.42 41.60 11.36
N PRO A 253 21.13 40.48 12.04
CA PRO A 253 20.17 39.48 11.55
C PRO A 253 18.72 39.99 11.61
N SER A 254 17.96 39.73 10.56
CA SER A 254 16.51 39.98 10.45
C SER A 254 15.68 38.81 11.02
N SER A 255 14.37 39.00 11.19
CA SER A 255 13.43 37.91 11.43
C SER A 255 13.50 36.80 10.36
N LEU A 256 13.80 37.15 9.09
CA LEU A 256 13.97 36.15 8.03
C LEU A 256 15.21 35.29 8.28
N ASP A 257 16.32 35.88 8.72
CA ASP A 257 17.54 35.14 9.05
C ASP A 257 17.29 34.17 10.22
N CYS A 258 16.46 34.58 11.20
CA CYS A 258 16.04 33.72 12.32
C CYS A 258 15.20 32.51 11.85
N LEU A 259 14.22 32.71 10.96
CA LEU A 259 13.41 31.60 10.43
C LEU A 259 14.23 30.68 9.52
N ALA A 260 15.01 31.25 8.60
CA ALA A 260 15.91 30.51 7.74
C ALA A 260 16.92 29.68 8.57
N PHE A 261 17.45 30.26 9.66
CA PHE A 261 18.30 29.53 10.60
C PHE A 261 17.57 28.36 11.27
N GLY A 262 16.33 28.55 11.75
CA GLY A 262 15.53 27.48 12.35
C GLY A 262 15.35 26.26 11.44
N TYR A 263 15.02 26.50 10.16
CA TYR A 263 14.95 25.44 9.14
C TYR A 263 16.33 24.83 8.87
N LEU A 264 17.32 25.64 8.48
CA LEU A 264 18.63 25.17 8.04
C LEU A 264 19.44 24.49 9.17
N ALA A 265 19.19 24.84 10.43
CA ALA A 265 19.79 24.17 11.58
C ALA A 265 19.30 22.71 11.70
N LEU A 266 18.00 22.46 11.55
CA LEU A 266 17.43 21.11 11.53
C LEU A 266 17.80 20.33 10.25
N MET A 267 18.18 21.02 9.18
CA MET A 267 18.72 20.37 7.97
C MET A 267 20.18 19.91 8.11
N LEU A 268 20.94 20.49 9.06
CA LEU A 268 22.39 20.32 9.15
C LEU A 268 22.88 19.59 10.42
N TYR A 269 22.33 19.92 11.60
CA TYR A 269 22.85 19.45 12.88
C TYR A 269 22.37 18.05 13.34
N PRO A 270 21.16 17.56 12.99
CA PRO A 270 20.75 16.22 13.36
C PRO A 270 21.66 15.13 12.76
N SER A 271 22.18 14.25 13.62
CA SER A 271 22.96 13.09 13.21
C SER A 271 22.05 11.98 12.66
N LEU A 272 21.72 12.08 11.37
CA LEU A 272 20.83 11.15 10.68
C LEU A 272 21.63 10.04 9.96
N PRO A 273 21.17 8.77 9.99
CA PRO A 273 21.76 7.69 9.18
C PRO A 273 21.78 8.03 7.67
N GLN A 274 20.68 8.60 7.16
CA GLN A 274 20.58 9.09 5.79
C GLN A 274 20.74 10.62 5.77
N ALA A 275 21.99 11.10 5.88
CA ALA A 275 22.33 12.51 6.00
C ALA A 275 22.30 13.32 4.67
N TRP A 276 21.46 12.94 3.70
CA TRP A 276 21.48 13.47 2.33
C TRP A 276 21.37 15.00 2.23
N LEU A 277 20.61 15.62 3.14
CA LEU A 277 20.39 17.07 3.16
C LEU A 277 21.59 17.82 3.77
N ALA A 278 22.21 17.27 4.83
CA ALA A 278 23.43 17.81 5.41
C ALA A 278 24.62 17.64 4.43
N GLU A 279 24.71 16.51 3.74
CA GLU A 279 25.66 16.27 2.64
C GLU A 279 25.49 17.32 1.53
N ALA A 280 24.26 17.61 1.10
CA ALA A 280 23.98 18.61 0.06
C ALA A 280 24.42 20.02 0.49
N ILE A 281 24.14 20.43 1.73
CA ILE A 281 24.59 21.72 2.28
C ILE A 281 26.13 21.80 2.33
N GLN A 282 26.79 20.72 2.80
CA GLN A 282 28.25 20.70 2.93
C GLN A 282 28.99 20.67 1.60
N THR A 283 28.48 19.93 0.61
CA THR A 283 29.12 19.74 -0.70
C THR A 283 28.75 20.82 -1.72
N ARG A 284 27.46 21.15 -1.88
CA ARG A 284 26.98 22.09 -2.90
C ARG A 284 26.95 23.54 -2.42
N TYR A 285 26.70 23.79 -1.13
CA TYR A 285 26.42 25.14 -0.60
C TYR A 285 27.36 25.57 0.55
N PRO A 286 28.70 25.59 0.35
CA PRO A 286 29.66 25.91 1.41
C PRO A 286 29.55 27.35 1.96
N ARG A 287 28.93 28.29 1.23
CA ARG A 287 28.60 29.62 1.74
C ARG A 287 27.48 29.57 2.78
N LEU A 288 26.43 28.79 2.49
CA LEU A 288 25.31 28.59 3.38
C LEU A 288 25.76 27.85 4.66
N LEU A 289 26.66 26.88 4.54
CA LEU A 289 27.30 26.22 5.70
C LEU A 289 28.00 27.22 6.64
N LYS A 290 28.75 28.19 6.09
CA LYS A 290 29.40 29.25 6.90
C LYS A 290 28.37 30.15 7.57
N TYR A 291 27.33 30.54 6.85
CA TYR A 291 26.21 31.34 7.35
C TYR A 291 25.47 30.65 8.50
N ILE A 292 25.11 29.37 8.37
CA ILE A 292 24.44 28.58 9.43
C ILE A 292 25.31 28.47 10.69
N ARG A 293 26.62 28.28 10.54
CA ARG A 293 27.56 28.22 11.67
C ARG A 293 27.69 29.57 12.37
N ARG A 294 27.85 30.67 11.61
CA ARG A 294 27.89 32.03 12.18
C ARG A 294 26.60 32.35 12.93
N LEU A 295 25.43 32.13 12.33
CA LEU A 295 24.15 32.41 12.98
C LEU A 295 23.93 31.56 14.24
N ARG A 296 24.43 30.31 14.29
CA ARG A 296 24.41 29.54 15.54
C ARG A 296 25.21 30.25 16.63
N GLU A 297 26.43 30.69 16.34
CA GLU A 297 27.28 31.41 17.31
C GLU A 297 26.67 32.75 17.76
N GLU A 298 26.04 33.50 16.85
CA GLU A 298 25.45 34.81 17.13
C GLU A 298 24.08 34.76 17.83
N LEU A 299 23.21 33.81 17.45
CA LEU A 299 21.82 33.75 17.91
C LEU A 299 21.62 32.82 19.13
N LEU A 300 22.42 31.77 19.26
CA LEU A 300 22.30 30.77 20.34
C LEU A 300 23.59 30.54 21.14
N GLY A 301 24.75 30.86 20.56
CA GLY A 301 26.06 30.60 21.14
C GLY A 301 26.66 29.25 20.72
N ARG A 302 27.88 28.96 21.22
CA ARG A 302 28.63 27.72 20.89
C ARG A 302 28.22 26.49 21.70
N GLN A 303 27.47 26.66 22.80
CA GLN A 303 27.06 25.54 23.66
C GLN A 303 25.96 24.70 22.99
N GLU A 304 25.99 23.40 23.22
CA GLU A 304 24.93 22.48 22.81
C GLU A 304 23.90 22.33 23.93
N VAL A 305 22.62 22.39 23.57
CA VAL A 305 21.53 22.20 24.52
C VAL A 305 21.18 20.71 24.58
N ASN A 306 21.56 20.05 25.67
CA ASN A 306 21.21 18.65 25.91
C ASN A 306 19.88 18.57 26.69
N PRO A 307 18.91 17.74 26.28
CA PRO A 307 17.68 17.52 27.05
C PRO A 307 17.92 17.11 28.52
N ALA A 308 18.97 16.35 28.83
CA ALA A 308 19.27 15.98 30.22
C ALA A 308 19.45 17.20 31.13
N ASP A 309 20.15 18.24 30.65
CA ASP A 309 20.42 19.45 31.41
C ASP A 309 19.16 20.27 31.67
N VAL A 310 18.19 20.24 30.74
CA VAL A 310 16.91 20.95 30.87
C VAL A 310 15.93 20.20 31.77
N TRP A 311 15.94 18.86 31.76
CA TRP A 311 15.12 18.06 32.69
C TRP A 311 15.63 18.12 34.12
N ASN A 312 16.95 18.12 34.35
CA ASN A 312 17.53 18.18 35.70
C ASN A 312 17.17 19.46 36.46
N ILE A 313 16.86 20.57 35.77
CA ILE A 313 16.34 21.83 36.35
C ILE A 313 15.03 21.60 37.13
N THR A 314 14.29 20.52 36.85
CA THR A 314 13.04 20.20 37.57
C THR A 314 13.22 19.57 38.95
N SER A 315 14.46 19.22 39.35
CA SER A 315 14.69 18.32 40.49
C SER A 315 15.43 18.91 41.71
N ASP A 316 16.23 19.99 41.58
CA ASP A 316 16.87 20.66 42.73
C ASP A 316 17.42 22.06 42.39
N ASP A 317 17.67 22.88 43.42
CA ASP A 317 18.21 24.26 43.35
C ASP A 317 19.66 24.31 42.79
N VAL A 318 19.81 24.36 41.47
CA VAL A 318 21.11 24.57 40.79
C VAL A 318 21.12 25.89 40.00
N GLU A 319 22.08 26.76 40.31
CA GLU A 319 22.21 28.08 39.69
C GLU A 319 22.27 28.05 38.15
N ILE A 320 21.61 29.05 37.55
CA ILE A 320 21.47 29.29 36.11
C ILE A 320 22.84 29.63 35.47
N LYS A 321 23.65 28.60 35.17
CA LYS A 321 24.97 28.77 34.53
C LYS A 321 25.31 27.77 33.40
N ALA A 322 24.54 26.68 33.24
CA ALA A 322 24.91 25.58 32.33
C ALA A 322 24.48 25.77 30.86
N THR A 323 23.35 26.42 30.59
CA THR A 323 22.89 26.72 29.22
C THR A 323 22.52 28.20 29.11
N GLY A 324 22.90 28.84 27.99
CA GLY A 324 22.77 30.29 27.82
C GLY A 324 21.35 30.86 27.65
N LEU A 325 20.29 30.13 27.99
CA LEU A 325 18.89 30.49 27.77
C LEU A 325 18.09 30.50 29.08
N PRO A 326 17.06 31.37 29.24
CA PRO A 326 16.29 31.50 30.48
C PRO A 326 15.23 30.39 30.62
N TRP A 327 15.66 29.15 30.84
CA TRP A 327 14.77 28.01 31.09
C TRP A 327 14.08 28.11 32.45
N GLN A 328 12.81 27.67 32.52
CA GLN A 328 12.05 27.53 33.78
C GLN A 328 11.75 26.07 34.08
N PRO A 329 11.83 25.64 35.36
CA PRO A 329 11.28 24.35 35.77
C PRO A 329 9.78 24.28 35.49
N ARG A 330 9.33 23.14 34.92
CA ARG A 330 7.91 22.91 34.66
C ARG A 330 7.13 22.82 35.99
N PRO A 331 5.94 23.45 36.12
CA PRO A 331 5.08 23.21 37.26
C PRO A 331 4.70 21.72 37.33
N SER A 332 4.80 21.13 38.52
CA SER A 332 4.60 19.69 38.75
C SER A 332 3.28 19.17 38.16
N PRO A 333 3.25 17.98 37.52
CA PRO A 333 2.04 17.43 36.91
C PRO A 333 0.96 17.18 37.97
N SER A 334 -0.10 17.97 37.94
CA SER A 334 -1.25 17.78 38.83
C SER A 334 -2.10 16.59 38.39
N LEU A 335 -3.02 16.13 39.25
CA LEU A 335 -3.97 15.04 38.95
C LEU A 335 -4.78 15.23 37.65
N SER A 336 -4.86 16.44 37.09
CA SER A 336 -5.46 16.70 35.77
C SER A 336 -4.73 15.99 34.62
N THR A 337 -3.42 15.81 34.69
CA THR A 337 -2.62 15.21 33.60
C THR A 337 -3.03 13.75 33.32
N ALA A 338 -3.47 13.02 34.34
CA ALA A 338 -4.03 11.67 34.18
C ALA A 338 -5.37 11.66 33.43
N MET A 339 -6.21 12.69 33.61
CA MET A 339 -7.45 12.84 32.83
C MET A 339 -7.20 13.25 31.37
N ILE A 340 -6.09 13.95 31.08
CA ILE A 340 -5.70 14.29 29.70
C ILE A 340 -5.24 13.02 28.98
N ALA A 341 -4.44 12.18 29.64
CA ALA A 341 -4.00 10.89 29.08
C ALA A 341 -5.18 9.95 28.76
N THR A 342 -6.21 9.87 29.62
CA THR A 342 -7.42 9.09 29.32
C THR A 342 -8.24 9.71 28.19
N ARG A 343 -8.35 11.04 28.12
CA ARG A 343 -9.04 11.73 27.03
C ARG A 343 -8.42 11.46 25.65
N GLU A 344 -7.09 11.52 25.53
CA GLU A 344 -6.38 11.26 24.28
C GLU A 344 -6.34 9.76 23.90
N LEU A 345 -6.42 8.85 24.88
CA LEU A 345 -6.66 7.43 24.60
C LEU A 345 -8.09 7.17 24.12
N LEU A 346 -9.09 7.83 24.71
CA LEU A 346 -10.50 7.72 24.35
C LEU A 346 -10.80 8.32 22.97
N SER A 347 -10.13 9.41 22.56
CA SER A 347 -10.28 10.01 21.22
C SER A 347 -9.74 9.12 20.10
N ASN A 348 -8.84 8.18 20.40
CA ASN A 348 -8.32 7.20 19.43
C ASN A 348 -9.20 5.93 19.29
N LEU A 349 -10.28 5.78 20.06
CA LEU A 349 -11.23 4.67 19.89
C LEU A 349 -12.16 4.92 18.69
N PRO A 350 -12.34 3.94 17.77
CA PRO A 350 -12.97 4.15 16.44
C PRO A 350 -14.48 4.51 16.46
N LEU A 351 -15.12 4.45 17.62
CA LEU A 351 -16.51 4.86 17.84
C LEU A 351 -16.64 6.20 18.58
N LEU A 352 -15.65 6.58 19.40
CA LEU A 352 -15.68 7.83 20.19
C LEU A 352 -14.97 8.99 19.49
N SER A 353 -14.00 8.72 18.60
CA SER A 353 -13.28 9.73 17.84
C SER A 353 -14.21 10.73 17.11
N LYS A 354 -15.29 10.23 16.51
CA LYS A 354 -16.32 11.04 15.81
C LYS A 354 -17.20 11.89 16.71
N ILE A 355 -17.23 11.60 18.01
CA ILE A 355 -18.07 12.30 19.01
C ILE A 355 -17.19 13.29 19.80
N LEU A 356 -15.91 12.97 20.02
CA LEU A 356 -14.95 13.82 20.73
C LEU A 356 -14.28 14.87 19.83
N HIS A 357 -14.13 14.61 18.53
CA HIS A 357 -13.83 15.68 17.59
C HIS A 357 -15.04 16.61 17.47
N ARG A 358 -15.06 17.66 18.30
CA ARG A 358 -15.76 18.89 17.93
C ARG A 358 -15.20 19.34 16.59
N ASP A 359 -16.10 19.56 15.62
CA ASP A 359 -15.76 20.32 14.43
C ASP A 359 -15.07 21.61 14.87
N ALA A 360 -13.83 21.80 14.40
CA ALA A 360 -13.15 23.06 14.52
C ALA A 360 -13.93 24.06 13.65
N VAL A 361 -14.87 24.77 14.27
CA VAL A 361 -15.64 25.82 13.63
C VAL A 361 -14.64 26.81 13.05
N ILE A 362 -14.48 26.78 11.73
CA ILE A 362 -13.79 27.82 10.98
C ILE A 362 -14.66 29.06 11.12
N GLN A 363 -14.41 29.83 12.18
CA GLN A 363 -14.88 31.20 12.27
C GLN A 363 -14.22 31.96 11.13
N LYS A 364 -14.94 32.12 10.02
CA LYS A 364 -14.67 33.19 9.05
C LYS A 364 -14.73 34.50 9.82
N THR A 365 -13.57 35.03 10.20
CA THR A 365 -13.47 36.39 10.73
C THR A 365 -13.82 37.36 9.61
N ASP A 366 -14.92 38.09 9.78
CA ASP A 366 -15.40 39.11 8.85
C ASP A 366 -14.34 40.19 8.61
N THR A 367 -13.70 40.16 7.44
CA THR A 367 -12.91 41.30 6.93
C THR A 367 -13.73 42.06 5.88
N ARG A 368 -14.70 42.85 6.34
CA ARG A 368 -15.47 43.77 5.49
C ARG A 368 -15.14 45.23 5.81
N LYS A 369 -14.66 45.95 4.78
CA LYS A 369 -14.25 47.39 4.76
C LYS A 369 -12.87 47.57 5.43
N ILE A 370 -11.83 48.15 4.83
CA ILE A 370 -11.70 49.16 3.74
C ILE A 370 -10.54 48.71 2.82
N SER A 371 -10.66 48.62 1.50
CA SER A 371 -10.46 49.73 0.53
C SER A 371 -11.02 49.39 -0.86
N ARG A 372 -11.14 50.40 -1.75
CA ARG A 372 -11.82 50.30 -3.07
C ARG A 372 -10.86 50.28 -4.27
N LYS A 373 -11.16 49.40 -5.25
CA LYS A 373 -10.73 49.41 -6.67
C LYS A 373 -9.20 49.21 -6.88
N VAL A 374 -8.73 48.60 -7.96
CA VAL A 374 -9.18 48.64 -9.37
C VAL A 374 -9.52 47.26 -9.94
N SER A 375 -10.58 47.19 -10.75
CA SER A 375 -10.95 46.02 -11.56
C SER A 375 -10.28 46.10 -12.94
N SER A 376 -9.38 45.17 -13.26
CA SER A 376 -8.88 44.96 -14.62
C SER A 376 -9.84 44.08 -15.41
N SER A 377 -10.31 44.57 -16.55
CA SER A 377 -11.30 43.91 -17.40
C SER A 377 -10.67 43.02 -18.48
N LEU A 378 -10.29 41.80 -18.11
CA LEU A 378 -10.06 40.68 -19.04
C LEU A 378 -10.51 39.36 -18.37
N PRO A 379 -11.25 38.48 -19.05
CA PRO A 379 -11.55 37.14 -18.53
C PRO A 379 -10.32 36.23 -18.66
N SER A 380 -10.03 35.47 -17.61
CA SER A 380 -8.93 34.50 -17.59
C SER A 380 -9.18 33.34 -18.58
N PRO A 381 -8.19 32.89 -19.38
CA PRO A 381 -8.38 31.89 -20.44
C PRO A 381 -8.65 30.46 -19.95
N LEU A 382 -8.80 30.23 -18.65
CA LEU A 382 -9.04 28.91 -18.05
C LEU A 382 -10.53 28.56 -17.84
N LEU A 383 -11.46 29.51 -18.03
CA LEU A 383 -12.90 29.26 -17.90
C LEU A 383 -13.66 29.10 -19.23
N LEU A 384 -12.98 29.28 -20.37
CA LEU A 384 -13.60 29.09 -21.69
C LEU A 384 -13.30 27.70 -22.30
N ASN A 385 -12.08 27.18 -22.13
CA ASN A 385 -11.72 25.87 -22.67
C ASN A 385 -12.44 24.71 -21.95
N GLY A 386 -12.68 24.83 -20.63
CA GLY A 386 -13.40 23.83 -19.84
C GLY A 386 -14.89 23.66 -20.18
N LEU A 387 -15.49 24.54 -20.98
CA LEU A 387 -16.89 24.44 -21.44
C LEU A 387 -17.04 24.03 -22.91
N ILE A 388 -15.95 24.01 -23.68
CA ILE A 388 -15.97 23.59 -25.09
C ILE A 388 -15.62 22.11 -25.22
N ALA A 389 -14.68 21.60 -24.41
CA ALA A 389 -14.28 20.18 -24.42
C ALA A 389 -15.35 19.18 -23.94
N ILE A 390 -16.42 19.64 -23.26
CA ILE A 390 -17.50 18.77 -22.75
C ILE A 390 -18.47 18.35 -23.88
N SER A 391 -18.42 18.99 -25.06
CA SER A 391 -19.36 18.71 -26.15
C SER A 391 -19.03 17.48 -27.00
N SER A 392 -17.77 17.01 -27.00
CA SER A 392 -17.30 15.87 -27.83
C SER A 392 -17.25 14.54 -27.07
N ALA A 393 -17.02 14.54 -25.76
CA ALA A 393 -16.92 13.32 -24.95
C ALA A 393 -18.29 12.74 -24.47
N THR A 394 -19.40 13.44 -24.73
CA THR A 394 -20.72 13.12 -24.13
C THR A 394 -21.62 12.27 -25.04
N THR A 395 -21.05 11.48 -25.96
CA THR A 395 -21.81 10.64 -26.90
C THR A 395 -21.75 9.13 -26.62
N VAL A 396 -20.83 8.65 -25.78
CA VAL A 396 -20.63 7.19 -25.54
C VAL A 396 -21.10 6.72 -24.15
N ALA A 397 -21.30 7.64 -23.19
CA ALA A 397 -21.64 7.31 -21.80
C ALA A 397 -23.15 7.24 -21.47
N LEU A 398 -24.03 7.01 -22.47
CA LEU A 398 -25.45 6.73 -22.24
C LEU A 398 -25.74 5.23 -22.40
N SER A 399 -26.01 4.55 -21.29
CA SER A 399 -26.66 3.22 -21.21
C SER A 399 -26.39 2.28 -22.39
N ARG A 400 -25.15 1.74 -22.45
CA ARG A 400 -24.70 0.79 -23.47
C ARG A 400 -25.73 -0.32 -23.71
N ALA A 401 -26.11 -0.53 -24.97
CA ALA A 401 -26.97 -1.63 -25.36
C ALA A 401 -26.31 -2.98 -25.01
N PRO A 402 -27.08 -4.02 -24.61
CA PRO A 402 -26.49 -5.31 -24.25
C PRO A 402 -25.77 -5.92 -25.45
N THR A 403 -24.50 -6.26 -25.25
CA THR A 403 -23.64 -6.91 -26.26
C THR A 403 -24.25 -8.24 -26.71
N ALA A 404 -24.00 -8.71 -27.95
CA ALA A 404 -24.55 -9.98 -28.43
C ALA A 404 -24.23 -11.17 -27.49
N SER A 405 -23.02 -11.20 -26.91
CA SER A 405 -22.64 -12.18 -25.88
C SER A 405 -23.39 -12.03 -24.54
N GLN A 406 -23.75 -10.80 -24.14
CA GLN A 406 -24.55 -10.52 -22.94
C GLN A 406 -26.04 -10.85 -23.12
N ILE A 407 -26.55 -10.82 -24.36
CA ILE A 407 -27.89 -11.30 -24.70
C ILE A 407 -27.94 -12.84 -24.62
N GLN A 408 -26.88 -13.53 -25.05
CA GLN A 408 -26.78 -14.99 -24.93
C GLN A 408 -26.60 -15.46 -23.49
N ASN A 409 -25.81 -14.75 -22.69
CA ASN A 409 -25.55 -15.05 -21.28
C ASN A 409 -25.70 -13.76 -20.44
N PRO A 410 -26.78 -13.60 -19.65
CA PRO A 410 -27.01 -12.36 -18.90
C PRO A 410 -25.90 -12.11 -17.86
N PRO A 411 -25.52 -10.84 -17.62
CA PRO A 411 -24.41 -10.50 -16.74
C PRO A 411 -24.68 -10.91 -15.28
N PRO A 412 -23.64 -11.26 -14.51
CA PRO A 412 -23.74 -11.46 -13.07
C PRO A 412 -24.33 -10.26 -12.31
N PRO A 413 -24.88 -10.47 -11.09
CA PRO A 413 -24.89 -9.40 -10.10
C PRO A 413 -23.44 -8.94 -9.83
N SER A 414 -23.26 -7.63 -9.65
CA SER A 414 -21.97 -7.00 -9.34
C SER A 414 -21.23 -7.71 -8.20
N SER A 415 -19.90 -7.86 -8.31
CA SER A 415 -19.09 -8.60 -7.35
C SER A 415 -19.30 -8.18 -5.88
N SER A 416 -19.23 -9.19 -5.01
CA SER A 416 -19.45 -9.12 -3.56
C SER A 416 -18.42 -8.28 -2.79
N THR A 417 -17.48 -7.66 -3.49
CA THR A 417 -16.46 -6.72 -3.00
C THR A 417 -16.73 -5.26 -3.39
N LYS A 418 -17.61 -5.01 -4.36
CA LYS A 418 -18.08 -3.67 -4.75
C LYS A 418 -19.18 -3.17 -3.81
N ALA A 419 -20.12 -4.03 -3.43
CA ALA A 419 -21.18 -3.71 -2.47
C ALA A 419 -20.65 -3.68 -1.02
N GLY A 420 -20.51 -2.48 -0.44
CA GLY A 420 -20.29 -2.30 1.01
C GLY A 420 -18.99 -1.62 1.46
N ARG A 421 -18.39 -0.71 0.67
CA ARG A 421 -17.25 0.11 1.14
C ARG A 421 -17.68 1.31 2.01
N PHE A 422 -18.06 1.03 3.25
CA PHE A 422 -18.05 2.03 4.34
C PHE A 422 -16.99 1.61 5.38
N PHE A 423 -15.98 2.47 5.57
CA PHE A 423 -14.81 2.34 6.46
C PHE A 423 -13.68 1.36 6.06
N GLY A 424 -12.43 1.86 6.16
CA GLY A 424 -11.20 1.07 6.34
C GLY A 424 -10.49 0.55 5.08
N ARG A 425 -9.46 1.27 4.60
CA ARG A 425 -8.48 0.73 3.63
C ARG A 425 -7.60 -0.34 4.31
N SER A 426 -8.01 -1.61 4.28
CA SER A 426 -7.24 -2.73 4.83
C SER A 426 -6.78 -3.72 3.74
N ASN A 427 -5.65 -3.40 3.11
CA ASN A 427 -5.03 -4.23 2.07
C ASN A 427 -4.04 -5.27 2.63
N ILE A 428 -4.52 -6.07 3.59
CA ILE A 428 -3.75 -7.21 4.14
C ILE A 428 -3.24 -8.11 3.01
N GLY A 429 -1.92 -8.38 3.00
CA GLY A 429 -1.23 -9.12 1.95
C GLY A 429 -1.81 -10.51 1.62
N HIS A 430 -1.68 -10.89 0.35
CA HIS A 430 -2.22 -12.12 -0.23
C HIS A 430 -1.76 -13.40 0.52
N THR A 431 -0.52 -13.40 0.99
CA THR A 431 0.13 -14.51 1.71
C THR A 431 -0.39 -14.66 3.15
N PHE A 432 -0.74 -13.57 3.86
CA PHE A 432 -1.26 -13.66 5.24
C PHE A 432 -2.61 -14.34 5.26
N ARG A 433 -3.44 -13.89 4.31
CA ARG A 433 -4.78 -14.40 4.13
C ARG A 433 -4.72 -15.92 3.84
N ALA A 434 -3.86 -16.39 2.95
CA ALA A 434 -3.72 -17.81 2.65
C ALA A 434 -3.40 -18.66 3.91
N LYS A 435 -2.33 -18.34 4.66
CA LYS A 435 -1.91 -19.13 5.83
C LYS A 435 -2.93 -19.10 6.98
N ALA A 436 -3.56 -17.95 7.23
CA ALA A 436 -4.54 -17.81 8.31
C ALA A 436 -5.89 -18.52 8.07
N ALA A 437 -6.18 -19.01 6.86
CA ALA A 437 -7.43 -19.76 6.58
C ALA A 437 -7.36 -21.27 6.82
N GLY A 438 -6.16 -21.85 6.89
CA GLY A 438 -5.99 -23.27 7.23
C GLY A 438 -6.00 -23.55 8.74
N ALA A 439 -5.81 -22.51 9.57
CA ALA A 439 -5.61 -22.65 11.01
C ALA A 439 -6.91 -22.90 11.81
N TYR A 440 -8.05 -22.37 11.34
CA TYR A 440 -9.34 -22.47 12.04
C TYR A 440 -10.45 -22.88 11.08
N GLY A 441 -10.89 -24.13 11.22
CA GLY A 441 -11.90 -24.78 10.39
C GLY A 441 -11.77 -26.31 10.49
N PRO A 442 -12.82 -27.08 10.19
CA PRO A 442 -12.76 -28.54 10.28
C PRO A 442 -11.86 -29.10 9.18
N ASP A 443 -11.15 -30.20 9.48
CA ASP A 443 -9.95 -30.63 8.75
C ASP A 443 -10.13 -30.83 7.25
N LEU A 444 -11.26 -31.40 6.83
CA LEU A 444 -11.57 -31.61 5.40
C LEU A 444 -11.63 -30.29 4.63
N ALA A 445 -12.28 -29.28 5.19
CA ALA A 445 -12.55 -28.00 4.54
C ALA A 445 -11.34 -27.04 4.53
N LYS A 446 -10.24 -27.36 5.21
CA LYS A 446 -9.05 -26.48 5.33
C LYS A 446 -8.43 -26.14 3.98
N LYS A 447 -8.21 -27.15 3.12
CA LYS A 447 -7.58 -26.98 1.80
C LYS A 447 -8.44 -26.09 0.89
N LEU A 448 -9.75 -26.34 0.83
CA LEU A 448 -10.66 -25.58 -0.01
C LEU A 448 -10.90 -24.15 0.54
N SER A 449 -10.86 -23.98 1.86
CA SER A 449 -10.90 -22.65 2.50
C SER A 449 -9.67 -21.80 2.17
N GLN A 450 -8.49 -22.41 2.07
CA GLN A 450 -7.28 -21.74 1.60
C GLN A 450 -7.44 -21.31 0.13
N LEU A 451 -7.91 -22.20 -0.75
CA LEU A 451 -8.15 -21.88 -2.17
C LEU A 451 -9.12 -20.71 -2.33
N VAL A 452 -10.34 -20.79 -1.77
CA VAL A 452 -11.36 -19.72 -1.84
C VAL A 452 -10.81 -18.35 -1.39
N LYS A 453 -9.87 -18.33 -0.44
CA LYS A 453 -9.27 -17.10 0.07
C LYS A 453 -8.12 -16.59 -0.80
N MET A 454 -7.37 -17.48 -1.46
CA MET A 454 -6.42 -17.10 -2.52
C MET A 454 -7.17 -16.51 -3.71
N GLU A 455 -8.26 -17.15 -4.16
CA GLU A 455 -9.12 -16.64 -5.23
C GLU A 455 -9.72 -15.26 -4.92
N LYS A 456 -10.16 -15.03 -3.67
CA LYS A 456 -10.61 -13.70 -3.22
C LYS A 456 -9.51 -12.63 -3.24
N ASN A 457 -8.24 -13.01 -3.24
CA ASN A 457 -7.13 -12.06 -3.38
C ASN A 457 -6.79 -11.82 -4.84
N VAL A 458 -6.74 -12.86 -5.69
CA VAL A 458 -6.56 -12.74 -7.15
C VAL A 458 -7.60 -11.79 -7.75
N MET A 459 -8.88 -12.01 -7.43
CA MET A 459 -9.98 -11.14 -7.85
C MET A 459 -9.80 -9.67 -7.41
N ARG A 460 -9.27 -9.43 -6.20
CA ARG A 460 -8.99 -8.06 -5.71
C ARG A 460 -7.76 -7.42 -6.35
N SER A 461 -6.81 -8.21 -6.83
CA SER A 461 -5.72 -7.72 -7.67
C SER A 461 -6.23 -7.35 -9.07
N MET A 462 -7.14 -8.14 -9.65
CA MET A 462 -7.81 -7.82 -10.92
C MET A 462 -8.65 -6.53 -10.82
N GLU A 463 -9.44 -6.35 -9.74
CA GLU A 463 -10.13 -5.08 -9.44
C GLU A 463 -9.20 -3.85 -9.37
N LEU A 464 -7.93 -4.06 -8.99
CA LEU A 464 -6.95 -2.98 -8.92
C LEU A 464 -6.40 -2.68 -10.32
N VAL A 465 -5.95 -3.72 -11.04
CA VAL A 465 -5.43 -3.57 -12.42
C VAL A 465 -6.45 -2.86 -13.32
N SER A 466 -7.73 -3.23 -13.26
CA SER A 466 -8.81 -2.55 -14.00
C SER A 466 -8.85 -1.04 -13.74
N ARG A 467 -8.88 -0.60 -12.46
CA ARG A 467 -8.92 0.83 -12.10
C ARG A 467 -7.65 1.57 -12.53
N GLU A 468 -6.48 1.01 -12.21
CA GLU A 468 -5.20 1.64 -12.56
C GLU A 468 -5.06 1.76 -14.10
N ARG A 469 -5.59 0.79 -14.86
CA ARG A 469 -5.61 0.85 -16.33
C ARG A 469 -6.52 1.96 -16.87
N MET A 470 -7.68 2.18 -16.26
CA MET A 470 -8.56 3.32 -16.57
C MET A 470 -7.88 4.67 -16.27
N GLU A 471 -7.16 4.77 -15.16
CA GLU A 471 -6.39 5.98 -14.81
C GLU A 471 -5.22 6.21 -15.79
N VAL A 472 -4.50 5.16 -16.17
CA VAL A 472 -3.44 5.21 -17.20
C VAL A 472 -3.98 5.68 -18.55
N ALA A 473 -5.16 5.21 -18.97
CA ALA A 473 -5.82 5.66 -20.20
C ALA A 473 -6.09 7.18 -20.21
N GLN A 474 -6.60 7.71 -19.10
CA GLN A 474 -6.85 9.15 -18.95
C GLN A 474 -5.55 9.97 -18.98
N GLN A 475 -4.52 9.52 -18.27
CA GLN A 475 -3.22 10.20 -18.26
C GLN A 475 -2.52 10.17 -19.63
N LEU A 476 -2.71 9.11 -20.43
CA LEU A 476 -2.17 9.02 -21.78
C LEU A 476 -2.78 10.07 -22.72
N SER A 477 -4.11 10.22 -22.72
CA SER A 477 -4.82 11.23 -23.52
C SER A 477 -4.45 12.66 -23.09
N ILE A 478 -4.40 12.95 -21.78
CA ILE A 478 -4.00 14.27 -21.25
C ILE A 478 -2.55 14.64 -21.61
N TRP A 479 -1.63 13.67 -21.61
CA TRP A 479 -0.25 13.90 -22.05
C TRP A 479 -0.18 14.15 -23.57
N GLY A 480 -0.99 13.42 -24.34
CA GLY A 480 -1.12 13.56 -25.78
C GLY A 480 -1.57 14.95 -26.26
N GLU A 481 -2.51 15.56 -25.54
CA GLU A 481 -3.06 16.91 -25.86
C GLU A 481 -1.98 18.00 -26.01
N ALA A 482 -0.83 17.83 -25.36
CA ALA A 482 0.30 18.77 -25.39
C ALA A 482 1.36 18.47 -26.48
N CYS A 483 1.15 17.45 -27.31
CA CYS A 483 2.07 17.01 -28.36
C CYS A 483 1.65 17.52 -29.76
N ASP A 484 2.34 17.05 -30.81
CA ASP A 484 1.96 17.29 -32.21
C ASP A 484 0.59 16.65 -32.53
N ASP A 485 -0.11 17.17 -33.55
CA ASP A 485 -1.50 16.82 -33.92
C ASP A 485 -1.73 15.31 -34.12
N ASP A 486 -0.77 14.62 -34.74
CA ASP A 486 -0.81 13.18 -35.01
C ASP A 486 -0.69 12.34 -33.73
N VAL A 487 0.24 12.72 -32.85
CA VAL A 487 0.41 12.12 -31.52
C VAL A 487 -0.83 12.37 -30.67
N SER A 488 -1.38 13.58 -30.69
CA SER A 488 -2.56 13.98 -29.92
C SER A 488 -3.79 13.13 -30.28
N ASP A 489 -4.11 13.00 -31.58
CA ASP A 489 -5.27 12.20 -32.02
C ASP A 489 -5.11 10.71 -31.70
N VAL A 490 -3.94 10.12 -31.98
CA VAL A 490 -3.67 8.69 -31.78
C VAL A 490 -3.65 8.33 -30.29
N THR A 491 -3.05 9.17 -29.43
CA THR A 491 -3.02 8.91 -27.99
C THR A 491 -4.39 9.05 -27.32
N ASP A 492 -5.24 9.95 -27.82
CA ASP A 492 -6.65 10.03 -27.40
C ASP A 492 -7.41 8.72 -27.74
N LYS A 493 -7.32 8.23 -28.98
CA LYS A 493 -7.99 6.97 -29.37
C LYS A 493 -7.40 5.75 -28.65
N LEU A 494 -6.09 5.72 -28.42
CA LEU A 494 -5.46 4.69 -27.58
C LEU A 494 -5.94 4.77 -26.12
N GLY A 495 -6.19 5.97 -25.59
CA GLY A 495 -6.84 6.17 -24.30
C GLY A 495 -8.21 5.48 -24.25
N VAL A 496 -9.08 5.73 -25.23
CA VAL A 496 -10.40 5.06 -25.34
C VAL A 496 -10.27 3.53 -25.34
N LEU A 497 -9.35 2.97 -26.13
CA LEU A 497 -9.14 1.52 -26.19
C LEU A 497 -8.61 0.94 -24.87
N ILE A 498 -7.65 1.60 -24.22
CA ILE A 498 -7.08 1.13 -22.94
C ILE A 498 -8.11 1.24 -21.81
N TYR A 499 -8.99 2.26 -21.84
CA TYR A 499 -10.10 2.41 -20.92
C TYR A 499 -11.11 1.26 -21.06
N GLU A 500 -11.52 0.90 -22.29
CA GLU A 500 -12.42 -0.23 -22.55
C GLU A 500 -11.82 -1.58 -22.12
N ILE A 501 -10.49 -1.77 -22.20
CA ILE A 501 -9.84 -2.96 -21.59
C ILE A 501 -10.08 -2.97 -20.07
N GLY A 502 -10.00 -1.82 -19.39
CA GLY A 502 -10.27 -1.70 -17.96
C GLY A 502 -11.72 -2.08 -17.60
N GLU A 503 -12.70 -1.64 -18.40
CA GLU A 503 -14.11 -2.01 -18.27
C GLU A 503 -14.35 -3.52 -18.51
N LEU A 504 -13.69 -4.10 -19.52
CA LEU A 504 -13.76 -5.54 -19.81
C LEU A 504 -13.08 -6.40 -18.72
N GLU A 505 -12.04 -5.89 -18.06
CA GLU A 505 -11.45 -6.51 -16.86
C GLU A 505 -12.44 -6.48 -15.69
N ASP A 506 -13.16 -5.37 -15.47
CA ASP A 506 -14.14 -5.26 -14.38
C ASP A 506 -15.38 -6.15 -14.59
N GLN A 507 -15.85 -6.27 -15.84
CA GLN A 507 -16.89 -7.23 -16.23
C GLN A 507 -16.43 -8.68 -16.04
N TYR A 508 -15.16 -8.99 -16.29
CA TYR A 508 -14.59 -10.32 -16.05
C TYR A 508 -14.49 -10.63 -14.54
N VAL A 509 -14.11 -9.64 -13.72
CA VAL A 509 -14.07 -9.76 -12.25
C VAL A 509 -15.42 -10.16 -11.66
N ASP A 510 -16.52 -9.60 -12.16
CA ASP A 510 -17.87 -9.94 -11.68
C ASP A 510 -18.25 -11.40 -12.01
N ARG A 511 -17.81 -11.93 -13.16
CA ARG A 511 -17.94 -13.36 -13.51
C ARG A 511 -17.01 -14.23 -12.65
N TYR A 512 -15.80 -13.77 -12.37
CA TYR A 512 -14.84 -14.45 -11.51
C TYR A 512 -15.37 -14.64 -10.07
N ASP A 513 -16.18 -13.70 -9.58
CA ASP A 513 -16.85 -13.86 -8.29
C ASP A 513 -17.85 -15.02 -8.29
N GLN A 514 -18.66 -15.20 -9.35
CA GLN A 514 -19.60 -16.34 -9.44
C GLN A 514 -18.87 -17.70 -9.38
N TYR A 515 -17.74 -17.82 -10.09
CA TYR A 515 -16.84 -18.97 -9.97
C TYR A 515 -16.43 -19.20 -8.50
N ARG A 516 -15.89 -18.15 -7.85
CA ARG A 516 -15.44 -18.20 -6.46
C ARG A 516 -16.57 -18.55 -5.46
N VAL A 517 -17.78 -18.05 -5.67
CA VAL A 517 -18.97 -18.37 -4.85
C VAL A 517 -19.38 -19.83 -5.02
N THR A 518 -19.26 -20.37 -6.24
CA THR A 518 -19.52 -21.79 -6.51
C THR A 518 -18.53 -22.69 -5.78
N ILE A 519 -17.23 -22.37 -5.80
CA ILE A 519 -16.20 -23.09 -5.01
C ILE A 519 -16.44 -22.93 -3.49
N LYS A 520 -16.86 -21.74 -3.03
CA LYS A 520 -17.25 -21.51 -1.62
C LYS A 520 -18.44 -22.37 -1.19
N SER A 521 -19.38 -22.67 -2.10
CA SER A 521 -20.51 -23.57 -1.84
C SER A 521 -20.03 -24.99 -1.53
N ILE A 522 -19.11 -25.54 -2.34
CA ILE A 522 -18.49 -26.85 -2.09
C ILE A 522 -17.86 -26.90 -0.69
N ARG A 523 -17.09 -25.87 -0.31
CA ARG A 523 -16.46 -25.78 1.02
C ARG A 523 -17.47 -25.77 2.17
N ASN A 524 -18.62 -25.12 1.99
CA ASN A 524 -19.68 -25.13 3.00
C ASN A 524 -20.26 -26.55 3.19
N ILE A 525 -20.41 -27.31 2.09
CA ILE A 525 -20.90 -28.69 2.13
C ILE A 525 -19.87 -29.61 2.79
N GLU A 526 -18.58 -29.52 2.42
CA GLU A 526 -17.48 -30.23 3.11
C GLU A 526 -17.51 -29.99 4.62
N ALA A 527 -17.67 -28.74 5.05
CA ALA A 527 -17.75 -28.39 6.46
C ALA A 527 -19.00 -28.97 7.17
N SER A 528 -20.14 -29.11 6.45
CA SER A 528 -21.38 -29.68 7.01
C SER A 528 -21.34 -31.20 7.20
N VAL A 529 -20.45 -31.91 6.51
CA VAL A 529 -20.27 -33.38 6.63
C VAL A 529 -19.33 -33.76 7.78
N GLN A 530 -18.54 -32.82 8.30
CA GLN A 530 -17.57 -33.11 9.36
C GLN A 530 -18.22 -33.60 10.67
N PRO A 531 -19.34 -33.03 11.18
CA PRO A 531 -20.01 -33.53 12.37
C PRO A 531 -20.48 -35.00 12.31
N SER A 532 -20.82 -35.55 11.13
CA SER A 532 -21.21 -36.97 11.04
C SER A 532 -20.01 -37.90 11.13
N ARG A 533 -18.85 -37.50 10.58
CA ARG A 533 -17.58 -38.21 10.77
C ARG A 533 -17.13 -38.17 12.25
N ASP A 534 -17.17 -36.99 12.86
CA ASP A 534 -16.78 -36.80 14.27
C ASP A 534 -17.69 -37.62 15.20
N ARG A 535 -19.00 -37.68 14.91
CA ARG A 535 -19.96 -38.53 15.62
C ARG A 535 -19.62 -40.01 15.49
N LYS A 536 -19.34 -40.49 14.27
CA LYS A 536 -18.92 -41.89 14.04
C LYS A 536 -17.66 -42.22 14.85
N GLN A 537 -16.61 -41.42 14.71
CA GLN A 537 -15.33 -41.66 15.41
C GLN A 537 -15.52 -41.68 16.93
N LYS A 538 -16.27 -40.73 17.49
CA LYS A 538 -16.52 -40.65 18.93
C LYS A 538 -17.24 -41.87 19.49
N ILE A 539 -18.19 -42.45 18.75
CA ILE A 539 -18.88 -43.69 19.16
C ILE A 539 -17.90 -44.88 19.09
N THR A 540 -17.11 -44.99 18.02
CA THR A 540 -16.05 -46.01 17.90
C THR A 540 -15.04 -45.95 19.06
N ASP A 541 -14.57 -44.75 19.42
CA ASP A 541 -13.62 -44.55 20.53
C ASP A 541 -14.23 -44.91 21.89
N GLN A 542 -15.53 -44.61 22.09
CA GLN A 542 -16.27 -45.01 23.29
C GLN A 542 -16.42 -46.53 23.39
N ILE A 543 -16.73 -47.21 22.28
CA ILE A 543 -16.79 -48.67 22.21
C ILE A 543 -15.42 -49.27 22.52
N ALA A 544 -14.34 -48.76 21.92
CA ALA A 544 -12.98 -49.22 22.19
C ALA A 544 -12.57 -49.03 23.67
N GLN A 545 -12.88 -47.87 24.24
CA GLN A 545 -12.58 -47.57 25.65
C GLN A 545 -13.39 -48.47 26.61
N LEU A 546 -14.66 -48.74 26.32
CA LEU A 546 -15.50 -49.63 27.14
C LEU A 546 -15.07 -51.09 27.00
N LYS A 547 -14.78 -51.57 25.78
CA LYS A 547 -14.26 -52.94 25.56
C LYS A 547 -12.93 -53.19 26.30
N TYR A 548 -12.09 -52.16 26.44
CA TYR A 548 -10.84 -52.26 27.21
C TYR A 548 -11.04 -52.20 28.74
N LYS A 549 -11.92 -51.32 29.24
CA LYS A 549 -12.11 -51.10 30.69
C LYS A 549 -13.15 -52.03 31.34
N GLU A 550 -14.27 -52.27 30.67
CA GLU A 550 -15.45 -52.96 31.20
C GLU A 550 -16.07 -53.86 30.11
N PRO A 551 -15.42 -55.00 29.74
CA PRO A 551 -15.87 -55.84 28.62
C PRO A 551 -17.28 -56.43 28.80
N ASN A 552 -17.77 -56.52 30.04
CA ASN A 552 -19.11 -57.04 30.37
C ASN A 552 -20.19 -55.93 30.50
N SER A 553 -19.91 -54.69 30.08
CA SER A 553 -20.85 -53.58 30.24
C SER A 553 -21.99 -53.65 29.20
N PRO A 554 -23.28 -53.66 29.61
CA PRO A 554 -24.41 -53.75 28.67
C PRO A 554 -24.53 -52.52 27.74
N LYS A 555 -23.82 -51.44 28.05
CA LYS A 555 -23.72 -50.23 27.22
C LYS A 555 -23.03 -50.48 25.87
N ILE A 556 -22.22 -51.54 25.75
CA ILE A 556 -21.51 -51.87 24.50
C ILE A 556 -22.52 -52.16 23.38
N VAL A 557 -23.54 -52.98 23.64
CA VAL A 557 -24.56 -53.37 22.65
C VAL A 557 -25.35 -52.14 22.16
N VAL A 558 -25.69 -51.22 23.06
CA VAL A 558 -26.39 -49.97 22.71
C VAL A 558 -25.53 -49.09 21.81
N LEU A 559 -24.24 -48.91 22.16
CA LEU A 559 -23.31 -48.12 21.36
C LEU A 559 -23.00 -48.75 19.99
N GLU A 560 -22.96 -50.08 19.91
CA GLU A 560 -22.81 -50.78 18.62
C GLU A 560 -24.01 -50.55 17.70
N GLN A 561 -25.24 -50.53 18.24
CA GLN A 561 -26.42 -50.16 17.45
C GLN A 561 -26.45 -48.66 17.06
N GLU A 562 -25.97 -47.77 17.94
CA GLU A 562 -25.76 -46.35 17.60
C GLU A 562 -24.67 -46.16 16.54
N LEU A 563 -23.61 -46.98 16.54
CA LEU A 563 -22.56 -46.95 15.54
C LEU A 563 -23.12 -47.29 14.15
N VAL A 564 -23.84 -48.40 14.00
CA VAL A 564 -24.45 -48.80 12.71
C VAL A 564 -25.32 -47.68 12.13
N ARG A 565 -26.08 -46.98 13.00
CA ARG A 565 -26.85 -45.80 12.57
C ARG A 565 -25.96 -44.63 12.13
N ALA A 566 -24.93 -44.30 12.90
CA ALA A 566 -24.00 -43.23 12.57
C ALA A 566 -23.19 -43.54 11.29
N GLU A 567 -22.90 -44.81 11.01
CA GLU A 567 -22.26 -45.25 9.76
C GLU A 567 -23.17 -45.04 8.55
N ALA A 568 -24.45 -45.43 8.64
CA ALA A 568 -25.42 -45.18 7.59
C ALA A 568 -25.61 -43.67 7.32
N GLU A 569 -25.75 -42.87 8.37
CA GLU A 569 -25.81 -41.39 8.28
C GLU A 569 -24.53 -40.81 7.62
N SER A 570 -23.35 -41.34 7.96
CA SER A 570 -22.07 -40.92 7.36
C SER A 570 -21.97 -41.32 5.88
N LEU A 571 -22.39 -42.52 5.48
CA LEU A 571 -22.32 -43.00 4.10
C LEU A 571 -23.19 -42.16 3.15
N VAL A 572 -24.40 -41.80 3.59
CA VAL A 572 -25.30 -40.90 2.83
C VAL A 572 -24.66 -39.52 2.66
N ALA A 573 -24.08 -38.96 3.73
CA ALA A 573 -23.42 -37.66 3.70
C ALA A 573 -22.19 -37.63 2.76
N GLU A 574 -21.36 -38.69 2.78
CA GLU A 574 -20.23 -38.83 1.85
C GLU A 574 -20.69 -38.95 0.39
N ALA A 575 -21.73 -39.74 0.11
CA ALA A 575 -22.26 -39.89 -1.24
C ALA A 575 -22.80 -38.55 -1.80
N GLN A 576 -23.53 -37.79 -0.98
CA GLN A 576 -24.02 -36.46 -1.33
C GLN A 576 -22.87 -35.47 -1.58
N LEU A 577 -21.88 -35.41 -0.69
CA LEU A 577 -20.69 -34.56 -0.86
C LEU A 577 -19.96 -34.89 -2.16
N SER A 578 -19.74 -36.18 -2.41
CA SER A 578 -19.04 -36.70 -3.59
C SER A 578 -19.73 -36.27 -4.88
N ASN A 579 -21.06 -36.38 -4.94
CA ASN A 579 -21.86 -36.00 -6.11
C ASN A 579 -21.92 -34.48 -6.33
N ILE A 580 -22.25 -33.71 -5.31
CA ILE A 580 -22.37 -32.24 -5.43
C ILE A 580 -21.01 -31.62 -5.74
N THR A 581 -19.92 -32.13 -5.17
CA THR A 581 -18.56 -31.64 -5.48
C THR A 581 -18.23 -31.81 -6.95
N ARG A 582 -18.53 -32.97 -7.57
CA ARG A 582 -18.30 -33.19 -9.01
C ARG A 582 -19.13 -32.26 -9.89
N GLU A 583 -20.41 -32.08 -9.56
CA GLU A 583 -21.33 -31.20 -10.29
C GLU A 583 -20.85 -29.73 -10.23
N LYS A 584 -20.66 -29.20 -9.02
CA LYS A 584 -20.28 -27.80 -8.80
C LYS A 584 -18.87 -27.49 -9.28
N LEU A 585 -17.91 -28.41 -9.13
CA LEU A 585 -16.55 -28.22 -9.63
C LEU A 585 -16.53 -28.09 -11.16
N LYS A 586 -17.27 -28.97 -11.85
CA LYS A 586 -17.40 -28.92 -13.31
C LYS A 586 -18.06 -27.60 -13.76
N ALA A 587 -19.19 -27.24 -13.14
CA ALA A 587 -19.89 -25.99 -13.46
C ALA A 587 -19.03 -24.74 -13.22
N ALA A 588 -18.31 -24.69 -12.10
CA ALA A 588 -17.46 -23.56 -11.73
C ALA A 588 -16.34 -23.33 -12.76
N PHE A 589 -15.58 -24.36 -13.11
CA PHE A 589 -14.46 -24.22 -14.06
C PHE A 589 -14.93 -24.04 -15.51
N THR A 590 -16.03 -24.65 -15.93
CA THR A 590 -16.64 -24.34 -17.25
C THR A 590 -16.96 -22.85 -17.34
N TYR A 591 -17.67 -22.30 -16.34
CA TYR A 591 -18.02 -20.88 -16.30
C TYR A 591 -16.79 -19.96 -16.29
N GLN A 592 -15.77 -20.29 -15.49
CA GLN A 592 -14.52 -19.52 -15.43
C GLN A 592 -13.77 -19.49 -16.77
N PHE A 593 -13.63 -20.64 -17.44
CA PHE A 593 -12.90 -20.71 -18.71
C PHE A 593 -13.66 -20.07 -19.87
N ASP A 594 -14.99 -20.15 -19.90
CA ASP A 594 -15.79 -19.46 -20.90
C ASP A 594 -15.74 -17.93 -20.71
N ALA A 595 -15.85 -17.45 -19.48
CA ALA A 595 -15.68 -16.03 -19.15
C ALA A 595 -14.26 -15.51 -19.49
N MET A 596 -13.22 -16.31 -19.21
CA MET A 596 -11.84 -15.94 -19.51
C MET A 596 -11.54 -15.95 -21.01
N ARG A 597 -12.16 -16.86 -21.78
CA ARG A 597 -12.03 -16.85 -23.25
C ARG A 597 -12.68 -15.61 -23.87
N GLU A 598 -13.89 -15.24 -23.45
CA GLU A 598 -14.52 -13.99 -23.90
C GLU A 598 -13.63 -12.77 -23.62
N HIS A 599 -13.10 -12.69 -22.39
CA HIS A 599 -12.23 -11.60 -21.97
C HIS A 599 -10.96 -11.53 -22.84
N CYS A 600 -10.22 -12.64 -22.97
CA CYS A 600 -8.98 -12.67 -23.75
C CYS A 600 -9.18 -12.41 -25.25
N GLU A 601 -10.27 -12.90 -25.85
CA GLU A 601 -10.55 -12.64 -27.27
C GLU A 601 -10.94 -11.18 -27.53
N LYS A 602 -11.74 -10.56 -26.65
CA LYS A 602 -12.05 -9.12 -26.75
C LYS A 602 -10.80 -8.26 -26.54
N LEU A 603 -9.90 -8.63 -25.62
CA LEU A 603 -8.60 -7.96 -25.48
C LEU A 603 -7.73 -8.12 -26.73
N ALA A 604 -7.74 -9.28 -27.39
CA ALA A 604 -7.00 -9.50 -28.63
C ALA A 604 -7.53 -8.65 -29.79
N ILE A 605 -8.85 -8.45 -29.88
CA ILE A 605 -9.49 -7.53 -30.84
C ILE A 605 -8.99 -6.10 -30.60
N ILE A 606 -9.09 -5.60 -29.37
CA ILE A 606 -8.64 -4.25 -29.01
C ILE A 606 -7.14 -4.07 -29.28
N ALA A 607 -6.31 -5.06 -28.96
CA ALA A 607 -4.87 -5.00 -29.22
C ALA A 607 -4.54 -4.96 -30.73
N GLY A 608 -5.39 -5.56 -31.58
CA GLY A 608 -5.28 -5.46 -33.03
C GLY A 608 -5.56 -4.04 -33.53
N TYR A 609 -6.73 -3.49 -33.19
CA TYR A 609 -7.10 -2.11 -33.59
C TYR A 609 -6.19 -1.04 -32.98
N GLY A 610 -5.73 -1.23 -31.74
CA GLY A 610 -4.74 -0.36 -31.11
C GLY A 610 -3.39 -0.35 -31.84
N LYS A 611 -3.03 -1.43 -32.54
CA LYS A 611 -1.86 -1.43 -33.42
C LYS A 611 -2.13 -0.66 -34.73
N HIS A 612 -3.32 -0.77 -35.31
CA HIS A 612 -3.70 -0.01 -36.51
C HIS A 612 -3.74 1.51 -36.25
N LEU A 613 -4.12 1.96 -35.04
CA LEU A 613 -3.98 3.37 -34.66
C LEU A 613 -2.52 3.88 -34.70
N LEU A 614 -1.54 3.02 -34.40
CA LEU A 614 -0.11 3.40 -34.47
C LEU A 614 0.39 3.54 -35.91
N GLU A 615 -0.30 2.97 -36.90
CA GLU A 615 0.05 3.11 -38.33
C GLU A 615 -0.31 4.51 -38.87
N LEU A 616 -1.00 5.35 -38.08
CA LEU A 616 -1.32 6.75 -38.38
C LEU A 616 -0.25 7.74 -37.90
N VAL A 617 0.71 7.32 -37.07
CA VAL A 617 1.79 8.18 -36.57
C VAL A 617 2.94 8.19 -37.56
N ASP A 618 3.40 9.39 -37.95
CA ASP A 618 4.53 9.54 -38.87
C ASP A 618 5.87 9.44 -38.10
N ASP A 619 6.56 8.30 -38.25
CA ASP A 619 7.85 8.06 -37.62
C ASP A 619 9.05 8.65 -38.40
N THR A 620 8.80 9.37 -39.50
CA THR A 620 9.88 9.98 -40.29
C THR A 620 10.62 11.08 -39.51
N PRO A 621 11.97 11.08 -39.55
CA PRO A 621 12.78 12.06 -38.83
C PRO A 621 12.79 13.41 -39.56
N VAL A 622 12.49 14.48 -38.82
CA VAL A 622 12.43 15.86 -39.35
C VAL A 622 13.78 16.56 -39.23
N THR A 623 14.15 17.36 -40.23
CA THR A 623 15.37 18.20 -40.21
C THR A 623 15.24 19.32 -39.17
N PRO A 624 16.27 19.64 -38.35
CA PRO A 624 16.19 20.75 -37.40
C PRO A 624 15.86 22.09 -38.07
N GLY A 625 14.70 22.66 -37.75
CA GLY A 625 14.18 23.92 -38.32
C GLY A 625 13.10 23.74 -39.38
N GLU A 626 12.83 22.50 -39.82
CA GLU A 626 11.70 22.12 -40.65
C GLU A 626 10.49 21.74 -39.75
N THR A 627 9.27 21.99 -40.22
CA THR A 627 8.03 21.61 -39.52
C THR A 627 7.49 20.30 -40.09
N ARG A 628 6.79 19.50 -39.27
CA ARG A 628 6.06 18.32 -39.76
C ARG A 628 4.99 18.69 -40.79
N ASN A 629 4.63 17.69 -41.61
CA ASN A 629 3.47 17.78 -42.49
C ASN A 629 2.18 17.92 -41.66
N ALA A 630 1.14 18.51 -42.26
CA ALA A 630 -0.17 18.58 -41.62
C ALA A 630 -0.79 17.17 -41.50
N TYR A 631 -1.33 16.84 -40.32
CA TYR A 631 -1.97 15.56 -40.05
C TYR A 631 -3.43 15.55 -40.53
N ASP A 632 -3.82 14.48 -41.23
CA ASP A 632 -5.17 14.25 -41.80
C ASP A 632 -5.72 12.86 -41.43
N GLY A 633 -5.23 12.26 -40.34
CA GLY A 633 -5.63 10.90 -39.92
C GLY A 633 -6.93 10.83 -39.12
N TYR A 634 -7.55 11.97 -38.78
CA TYR A 634 -8.71 12.06 -37.88
C TYR A 634 -9.94 11.23 -38.31
N GLU A 635 -10.20 11.11 -39.62
CA GLU A 635 -11.31 10.28 -40.12
C GLU A 635 -10.97 8.78 -40.01
N ALA A 636 -9.72 8.41 -40.29
CA ALA A 636 -9.23 7.03 -40.19
C ALA A 636 -9.16 6.54 -38.73
N SER A 637 -8.65 7.37 -37.81
CA SER A 637 -8.58 7.03 -36.38
C SER A 637 -9.95 6.81 -35.77
N LYS A 638 -10.93 7.64 -36.18
CA LYS A 638 -12.35 7.48 -35.81
C LYS A 638 -12.96 6.21 -36.39
N ALA A 639 -12.72 5.90 -37.66
CA ALA A 639 -13.21 4.67 -38.28
C ALA A 639 -12.68 3.41 -37.58
N ILE A 640 -11.39 3.40 -37.21
CA ILE A 640 -10.77 2.30 -36.45
C ILE A 640 -11.46 2.06 -35.10
N ILE A 641 -11.89 3.12 -34.39
CA ILE A 641 -12.67 2.97 -33.15
C ILE A 641 -14.07 2.41 -33.41
N GLN A 642 -14.74 2.85 -34.49
CA GLN A 642 -16.07 2.33 -34.87
C GLN A 642 -16.00 0.84 -35.23
N ASP A 643 -15.01 0.43 -36.05
CA ASP A 643 -14.75 -0.96 -36.38
C ASP A 643 -14.46 -1.81 -35.12
N CYS A 644 -13.72 -1.25 -34.15
CA CYS A 644 -13.46 -1.91 -32.88
C CYS A 644 -14.72 -2.07 -32.02
N GLU A 645 -15.60 -1.06 -31.98
CA GLU A 645 -16.89 -1.15 -31.29
C GLU A 645 -17.80 -2.20 -31.94
N ASP A 646 -17.90 -2.22 -33.27
CA ASP A 646 -18.67 -3.21 -34.01
C ASP A 646 -18.10 -4.63 -33.83
N ALA A 647 -16.78 -4.80 -33.82
CA ALA A 647 -16.16 -6.09 -33.53
C ALA A 647 -16.42 -6.59 -32.10
N LEU A 648 -16.41 -5.69 -31.11
CA LEU A 648 -16.70 -6.01 -29.70
C LEU A 648 -18.18 -6.31 -29.45
N THR A 649 -19.09 -5.57 -30.09
CA THR A 649 -20.55 -5.74 -29.94
C THR A 649 -21.05 -7.02 -30.60
N ASN A 650 -20.50 -7.38 -31.76
CA ASN A 650 -20.83 -8.59 -32.52
C ASN A 650 -20.08 -9.85 -32.06
N TRP A 651 -19.17 -9.76 -31.09
CA TRP A 651 -18.46 -10.93 -30.57
C TRP A 651 -19.43 -11.91 -29.87
N VAL A 652 -19.38 -13.18 -30.27
CA VAL A 652 -20.18 -14.29 -29.74
C VAL A 652 -19.31 -15.53 -29.59
N GLN A 653 -19.50 -16.31 -28.53
CA GLN A 653 -18.72 -17.50 -28.16
C GLN A 653 -18.67 -18.61 -29.25
N GLN A 654 -19.61 -18.59 -30.20
CA GLN A 654 -19.66 -19.49 -31.38
C GLN A 654 -18.70 -19.06 -32.50
N ASN A 655 -18.46 -17.74 -32.63
CA ASN A 655 -17.57 -17.14 -33.62
C ASN A 655 -16.13 -17.00 -33.09
N ALA A 656 -15.84 -17.61 -31.94
CA ALA A 656 -14.54 -17.59 -31.29
C ALA A 656 -13.44 -18.12 -32.20
N SER A 657 -12.42 -17.30 -32.46
CA SER A 657 -11.30 -17.62 -33.36
C SER A 657 -10.42 -18.75 -32.80
N VAL A 658 -10.33 -18.87 -31.47
CA VAL A 658 -9.51 -19.88 -30.78
C VAL A 658 -10.32 -21.14 -30.49
N THR A 659 -10.06 -22.20 -31.26
CA THR A 659 -10.70 -23.52 -31.08
C THR A 659 -9.71 -24.57 -30.56
N SER A 660 -10.06 -25.24 -29.45
CA SER A 660 -9.20 -26.25 -28.81
C SER A 660 -9.33 -27.63 -29.48
N LYS A 661 -8.41 -27.94 -30.39
CA LYS A 661 -8.35 -29.25 -31.07
C LYS A 661 -7.70 -30.31 -30.17
N LEU A 662 -8.51 -31.10 -29.47
CA LEU A 662 -8.02 -32.25 -28.70
C LEU A 662 -7.35 -33.29 -29.62
N SER A 663 -6.18 -33.80 -29.22
CA SER A 663 -5.43 -34.83 -29.98
C SER A 663 -6.26 -36.09 -30.20
N THR A 664 -5.96 -36.84 -31.26
CA THR A 664 -6.68 -38.10 -31.60
C THR A 664 -6.66 -39.09 -30.43
N ARG A 665 -5.50 -39.31 -29.80
CA ARG A 665 -5.34 -40.15 -28.60
C ARG A 665 -6.17 -39.67 -27.41
N ALA A 666 -6.18 -38.37 -27.11
CA ALA A 666 -7.00 -37.84 -26.03
C ALA A 666 -8.51 -37.94 -26.34
N ARG A 667 -8.88 -37.75 -27.61
CA ARG A 667 -10.27 -37.85 -28.08
C ARG A 667 -10.80 -39.27 -27.95
N THR A 668 -10.07 -40.28 -28.44
CA THR A 668 -10.47 -41.70 -28.35
C THR A 668 -10.54 -42.17 -26.90
N LEU A 669 -9.56 -41.81 -26.05
CA LEU A 669 -9.61 -42.09 -24.60
C LEU A 669 -10.84 -41.42 -23.94
N SER A 670 -11.15 -40.16 -24.27
CA SER A 670 -12.32 -39.47 -23.73
C SER A 670 -13.66 -40.05 -24.21
N GLN A 671 -13.71 -40.62 -25.41
CA GLN A 671 -14.89 -41.28 -25.98
C GLN A 671 -15.05 -42.67 -25.36
N ARG A 672 -13.99 -43.48 -25.29
CA ARG A 672 -13.99 -44.79 -24.63
C ARG A 672 -14.46 -44.67 -23.16
N ARG A 673 -13.92 -43.71 -22.41
CA ARG A 673 -14.34 -43.45 -21.02
C ARG A 673 -15.80 -43.00 -20.92
N ARG A 674 -16.27 -42.13 -21.82
CA ARG A 674 -17.70 -41.70 -21.85
C ARG A 674 -18.66 -42.84 -22.18
N ASN A 675 -18.28 -43.71 -23.12
CA ASN A 675 -19.09 -44.87 -23.50
C ASN A 675 -19.10 -45.91 -22.37
N GLN A 676 -17.97 -46.16 -21.72
CA GLN A 676 -17.88 -47.06 -20.57
C GLN A 676 -18.72 -46.59 -19.37
N VAL A 677 -18.69 -45.28 -19.06
CA VAL A 677 -19.56 -44.68 -18.03
C VAL A 677 -21.04 -44.72 -18.42
N ARG A 678 -21.39 -44.68 -19.72
CA ARG A 678 -22.77 -44.89 -20.18
C ARG A 678 -23.22 -46.34 -19.99
N HIS A 679 -22.37 -47.34 -20.29
CA HIS A 679 -22.70 -48.76 -20.08
C HIS A 679 -22.78 -49.15 -18.60
N GLN A 680 -22.00 -48.51 -17.71
CA GLN A 680 -22.13 -48.69 -16.26
C GLN A 680 -23.30 -47.90 -15.63
N GLY A 681 -24.13 -47.23 -16.45
CA GLY A 681 -25.34 -46.53 -16.01
C GLY A 681 -26.57 -47.42 -15.89
N GLU A 682 -26.57 -48.63 -16.48
CA GLU A 682 -27.53 -49.67 -16.15
C GLU A 682 -27.17 -50.28 -14.79
N GLY A 683 -28.17 -50.47 -13.93
CA GLY A 683 -27.96 -50.82 -12.53
C GLY A 683 -27.22 -52.16 -12.37
N VAL A 684 -26.22 -52.17 -11.49
CA VAL A 684 -25.56 -53.41 -11.06
C VAL A 684 -26.59 -54.24 -10.28
N ASP A 685 -26.97 -55.40 -10.82
CA ASP A 685 -27.86 -56.33 -10.14
C ASP A 685 -27.13 -57.00 -8.97
N LEU A 686 -27.62 -56.77 -7.75
CA LEU A 686 -27.06 -57.30 -6.49
C LEU A 686 -27.80 -58.56 -6.01
N SER A 687 -28.76 -59.09 -6.79
CA SER A 687 -29.58 -60.26 -6.43
C SER A 687 -28.80 -61.56 -6.17
N HIS A 688 -27.52 -61.60 -6.55
CA HIS A 688 -26.63 -62.75 -6.33
C HIS A 688 -25.84 -62.75 -5.02
N GLN A 689 -25.98 -61.73 -4.16
CA GLN A 689 -25.11 -61.58 -2.99
C GLN A 689 -25.59 -62.31 -1.72
N ASP A 690 -26.85 -62.74 -1.68
CA ASP A 690 -27.43 -63.54 -0.59
C ASP A 690 -27.50 -65.04 -0.96
N GLN A 691 -26.40 -65.77 -0.80
CA GLN A 691 -26.44 -67.24 -0.70
C GLN A 691 -26.40 -67.67 0.77
N PRO A 692 -27.30 -68.57 1.22
CA PRO A 692 -27.35 -69.00 2.61
C PRO A 692 -26.13 -69.85 3.00
N LEU A 693 -25.57 -69.56 4.17
CA LEU A 693 -24.46 -70.30 4.78
C LEU A 693 -24.97 -71.61 5.41
N ASP A 694 -25.06 -72.67 4.61
CA ASP A 694 -25.19 -74.05 5.13
C ASP A 694 -23.88 -74.84 4.94
N ASN A 695 -23.48 -75.53 6.01
CA ASN A 695 -22.42 -76.55 6.06
C ASN A 695 -21.00 -76.13 5.62
N ARG A 696 -20.32 -75.34 6.46
CA ARG A 696 -18.84 -75.38 6.54
C ARG A 696 -18.38 -75.72 7.95
N GLU A 697 -17.97 -76.97 8.14
CA GLU A 697 -17.23 -77.41 9.31
C GLU A 697 -15.89 -76.66 9.43
N SER A 698 -15.45 -76.43 10.67
CA SER A 698 -14.24 -75.68 10.96
C SER A 698 -12.96 -76.45 10.63
N GLY A 699 -11.96 -75.79 10.03
CA GLY A 699 -10.56 -76.21 10.22
C GLY A 699 -9.62 -76.25 9.01
N LEU A 700 -10.05 -75.85 7.81
CA LEU A 700 -9.15 -75.83 6.64
C LEU A 700 -8.62 -74.42 6.34
N TRP A 701 -7.33 -74.22 6.62
CA TRP A 701 -6.55 -73.06 6.21
C TRP A 701 -6.18 -73.24 4.73
N ILE A 702 -6.72 -72.40 3.86
CA ILE A 702 -6.46 -72.46 2.40
C ILE A 702 -5.05 -71.89 2.15
N PRO A 703 -4.11 -72.65 1.54
CA PRO A 703 -2.78 -72.13 1.22
C PRO A 703 -2.84 -70.96 0.24
N ALA A 704 -1.93 -70.00 0.40
CA ALA A 704 -1.91 -68.76 -0.38
C ALA A 704 -1.79 -68.96 -1.91
N SER A 705 -1.43 -70.17 -2.37
CA SER A 705 -1.35 -70.57 -3.78
C SER A 705 -2.70 -70.81 -4.47
N GLU A 706 -3.82 -70.92 -3.74
CA GLU A 706 -5.16 -71.12 -4.34
C GLU A 706 -6.00 -69.83 -4.43
N HIS A 707 -5.46 -68.68 -4.03
CA HIS A 707 -6.06 -67.41 -4.40
C HIS A 707 -5.85 -67.16 -5.90
N GLN A 708 -6.91 -67.30 -6.70
CA GLN A 708 -6.91 -66.83 -8.09
C GLN A 708 -6.60 -65.33 -8.13
N GLY A 709 -5.38 -65.00 -8.57
CA GLY A 709 -4.91 -63.63 -8.67
C GLY A 709 -5.63 -62.87 -9.78
N ASN A 710 -6.20 -61.71 -9.46
CA ASN A 710 -6.48 -60.70 -10.48
C ASN A 710 -5.14 -60.16 -10.99
N GLY A 711 -4.77 -60.56 -12.20
CA GLY A 711 -3.44 -60.36 -12.76
C GLY A 711 -3.03 -58.88 -12.85
N TYR A 712 -1.87 -58.59 -12.25
CA TYR A 712 -1.01 -57.50 -12.67
C TYR A 712 0.11 -58.13 -13.52
N GLU A 713 0.12 -57.86 -14.83
CA GLU A 713 1.28 -58.14 -15.66
C GLU A 713 2.25 -56.96 -15.52
N GLU A 714 3.40 -57.23 -14.91
CA GLU A 714 4.52 -56.33 -14.74
C GLU A 714 5.71 -56.98 -15.46
N ASP A 715 5.87 -56.66 -16.75
CA ASP A 715 7.01 -57.12 -17.56
C ASP A 715 8.17 -56.12 -17.49
N VAL A 716 9.37 -56.68 -17.37
CA VAL A 716 10.58 -56.01 -16.90
C VAL A 716 11.46 -55.51 -18.06
N GLU A 717 12.41 -54.65 -17.69
CA GLU A 717 13.44 -53.96 -18.47
C GLU A 717 14.29 -54.86 -19.38
N ASP A 718 14.88 -54.27 -20.42
CA ASP A 718 16.26 -54.57 -20.84
C ASP A 718 16.89 -53.31 -21.47
N GLU A 719 18.10 -52.95 -21.02
CA GLU A 719 18.93 -51.89 -21.61
C GLU A 719 19.85 -52.47 -22.70
N ASP A 720 20.06 -51.75 -23.81
CA ASP A 720 21.39 -51.69 -24.42
C ASP A 720 21.55 -50.47 -25.37
N ALA A 721 22.76 -49.90 -25.38
CA ALA A 721 23.14 -48.67 -26.09
C ALA A 721 23.65 -48.98 -27.54
N PRO A 722 24.07 -48.03 -28.42
CA PRO A 722 24.49 -46.65 -28.15
C PRO A 722 24.14 -45.56 -29.21
N SER A 723 24.64 -44.35 -28.96
CA SER A 723 24.56 -43.16 -29.82
C SER A 723 25.40 -43.20 -31.09
N THR A 724 24.91 -42.59 -32.18
CA THR A 724 25.76 -42.00 -33.23
C THR A 724 25.26 -40.61 -33.65
N ILE A 725 26.22 -39.73 -33.92
CA ILE A 725 26.02 -38.33 -34.32
C ILE A 725 26.04 -38.22 -35.84
N GLY A 726 25.04 -37.52 -36.39
CA GLY A 726 25.14 -36.63 -37.56
C GLY A 726 25.65 -37.16 -38.91
N THR A 727 24.79 -37.09 -39.92
CA THR A 727 25.18 -36.60 -41.26
C THR A 727 23.99 -35.95 -41.95
N GLU A 728 24.27 -34.92 -42.74
CA GLU A 728 23.30 -34.21 -43.57
C GLU A 728 22.93 -35.03 -44.82
N THR A 729 21.69 -34.93 -45.29
CA THR A 729 21.40 -35.00 -46.74
C THR A 729 20.29 -34.04 -47.14
N ARG A 730 20.71 -33.04 -47.93
CA ARG A 730 19.88 -32.06 -48.63
C ARG A 730 19.29 -32.72 -49.88
N GLY A 731 17.99 -32.57 -50.13
CA GLY A 731 17.32 -33.08 -51.32
C GLY A 731 16.05 -32.28 -51.67
N ARG A 732 16.00 -31.74 -52.88
CA ARG A 732 14.93 -30.93 -53.49
C ARG A 732 14.78 -31.41 -54.95
N GLU A 733 13.57 -31.29 -55.53
CA GLU A 733 13.21 -31.67 -56.93
C GLU A 733 13.33 -33.19 -57.21
N GLU A 734 12.69 -33.87 -58.19
CA GLU A 734 11.57 -33.64 -59.14
C GLU A 734 11.11 -35.06 -59.63
N GLU A 735 10.01 -35.37 -60.34
CA GLU A 735 8.80 -34.71 -60.90
C GLU A 735 7.68 -35.80 -60.96
N ARG A 736 6.48 -35.50 -61.46
CA ARG A 736 5.48 -36.46 -61.95
C ARG A 736 5.99 -37.31 -63.13
N PRO A 737 5.31 -38.45 -63.38
CA PRO A 737 4.88 -38.76 -64.73
C PRO A 737 3.35 -38.73 -64.88
N VAL A 738 2.93 -38.38 -66.10
CA VAL A 738 1.53 -38.12 -66.51
C VAL A 738 0.79 -39.43 -66.82
N ALA A 739 -0.52 -39.43 -66.60
CA ALA A 739 -1.42 -40.53 -66.98
C ALA A 739 -1.61 -40.61 -68.51
N ALA A 740 -1.82 -41.82 -69.01
CA ALA A 740 -2.46 -42.06 -70.31
C ALA A 740 -3.98 -41.83 -70.23
#